data_AF-A0AA39M5H2-F1
#
_entry.id   AF-A0AA39M5H2-F1
#
_cell.length_a   1.000
_cell.length_b   1.000
_cell.length_c   1.000
_cell.angle_alpha   90.00
_cell.angle_beta   90.00
_cell.angle_gamma   90.00
#
_symmetry.space_group_name_H-M   'P 1'
#
loop_
_entity.id
_entity.type
_entity.pdbx_description
1 polymer ?
#
loop_
_entity_poly.entity_id
_entity_poly.type
_entity_poly.pdbx_seq_one_letter_code
_entity_poly.pdbx_strand_id
1 'polypeptide(L)'
;MSVLAISELLNPVDAKPSTSSTGSHASDSLPSDVTPFKIEHNVCINQRTLASTVYHHKSKDVIEYPETTPNSLTSIAYILHMESTDKPYNPACNFAYSAGKPSGQSKGHFTKVLLDRDGQPVLCLVDYSTCRGICVCPFVSPHIKETSHTRASRAALQLQLDQAHRDRPDFTPEEEVLNKTIAWFRFITDNGCGYNLQEATLYSEKERFVKAKIQLTPTKVKRGQKTKQTCQGRIVIRQMLDKQYICCEHYSRTSRKHFVLYPDRGGGYNFEYLCALLWNDESAIKNIELGAYKNGYGPLASCTTVCNFGSQKVNCENGHRKSSKETMLMTEMVHQPCSTRFTVIRPEDGYWEACPKILLLCHSPHTHPIPFPTTTPVHIKSEIKVLIQSLEHELADMTPRRFCRHPAVVNRVKQLCPDEEEPTLAHIHPSLANLDHIASYIHTEIKACLPKGTGWDGVLHMKSKQDEEGSTPYIREMKQISWQRLKDGGDDSEDEDGPLEGLDDDCFKLISDISFKRVPGWKEFELVSVDHETSQEKSFQLAVVVICRAFMNSQSARAHQLLFATIRSVVHQDTQRDVEYRHLHSSSLDDHRGILHWAADQDRGQAKGLGFHLQDVARELAYDCKDLHKTGHSVSSLGPYEHIHRLYRVCTAHLTHGITSSGVQDYTVKDKMHSLVCIRHPNWHDTIAYIEREGGVSGRNWIYNKIHLKFAIQGMCWERSFIPLSIWQAGDATTNAVEMSHIDIYREGMPCSLVGGISRARYYDKMRLQTHRVAQKTGVKAAYRPTTTVVSVVRKYKRTVIQHTCKFNMADRHINEQNEQLRKSWERYQNTVCKLAAKPSDLKAIESHEKQKQAYEKQKQKSLDMEKRLRGQSSGRVKLVFPA
;
A
#
# COMPACT_ATOMS: atom_id res chain seq x y z
N MET A 1 -37.41 -29.59 28.51
CA MET A 1 -37.51 -28.83 27.25
C MET A 1 -36.11 -28.37 26.89
N SER A 2 -35.52 -28.92 25.83
CA SER A 2 -34.10 -28.78 25.49
C SER A 2 -33.83 -27.60 24.57
N VAL A 3 -32.65 -26.99 24.75
CA VAL A 3 -32.12 -25.90 23.93
C VAL A 3 -31.69 -26.44 22.56
N LEU A 4 -32.08 -25.76 21.47
CA LEU A 4 -31.54 -26.00 20.13
C LEU A 4 -30.58 -24.86 19.74
N ALA A 5 -29.45 -25.22 19.15
CA ALA A 5 -28.36 -24.31 18.83
C ALA A 5 -28.33 -23.95 17.33
N ILE A 6 -27.97 -22.70 17.03
CA ILE A 6 -27.82 -22.20 15.67
C ILE A 6 -26.45 -22.65 15.13
N SER A 7 -26.36 -23.92 14.72
CA SER A 7 -25.12 -24.53 14.17
C SER A 7 -25.34 -25.40 12.92
N GLU A 8 -26.57 -25.51 12.41
CA GLU A 8 -26.91 -26.40 11.28
C GLU A 8 -27.12 -25.66 9.94
N LEU A 9 -26.82 -24.35 9.88
CA LEU A 9 -27.06 -23.52 8.68
C LEU A 9 -25.81 -23.24 7.82
N LEU A 10 -24.65 -23.81 8.14
CA LEU A 10 -23.38 -23.58 7.45
C LEU A 10 -22.53 -24.85 7.37
N ASN A 11 -22.85 -25.75 6.44
CA ASN A 11 -21.94 -26.71 5.80
C ASN A 11 -22.67 -27.51 4.70
N PRO A 12 -22.34 -27.36 3.41
CA PRO A 12 -22.62 -28.37 2.40
C PRO A 12 -21.61 -29.52 2.54
N VAL A 13 -22.10 -30.76 2.51
CA VAL A 13 -21.31 -31.99 2.67
C VAL A 13 -20.78 -32.51 1.33
N ASP A 14 -19.68 -33.26 1.41
CA ASP A 14 -18.98 -34.01 0.36
C ASP A 14 -19.81 -34.49 -0.85
N ALA A 15 -19.29 -34.23 -2.06
CA ALA A 15 -19.67 -34.95 -3.27
C ALA A 15 -18.57 -35.96 -3.66
N LYS A 16 -18.96 -37.23 -3.82
CA LYS A 16 -18.11 -38.31 -4.37
C LYS A 16 -18.74 -38.87 -5.67
N PRO A 17 -17.99 -39.64 -6.48
CA PRO A 17 -17.99 -39.44 -7.93
C PRO A 17 -19.01 -40.29 -8.70
N SER A 18 -19.46 -39.75 -9.84
CA SER A 18 -20.12 -40.51 -10.91
C SER A 18 -19.67 -39.94 -12.26
N THR A 19 -18.80 -40.67 -12.97
CA THR A 19 -19.10 -41.44 -14.20
C THR A 19 -19.07 -40.61 -15.49
N SER A 20 -18.22 -41.07 -16.41
CA SER A 20 -18.00 -40.54 -17.74
C SER A 20 -19.24 -40.58 -18.64
N SER A 21 -19.55 -39.45 -19.27
CA SER A 21 -20.33 -39.40 -20.51
C SER A 21 -19.59 -38.53 -21.52
N THR A 22 -19.12 -39.14 -22.60
CA THR A 22 -18.54 -38.45 -23.76
C THR A 22 -19.58 -37.53 -24.41
N GLY A 23 -19.44 -36.22 -24.24
CA GLY A 23 -20.17 -35.18 -24.95
C GLY A 23 -19.21 -34.44 -25.89
N SER A 24 -19.63 -34.25 -27.14
CA SER A 24 -18.80 -33.67 -28.20
C SER A 24 -18.42 -32.21 -27.96
N HIS A 25 -17.20 -31.84 -28.36
CA HIS A 25 -16.73 -30.45 -28.41
C HIS A 25 -17.72 -29.51 -29.13
N ALA A 26 -18.07 -28.42 -28.47
CA ALA A 26 -18.54 -27.18 -29.09
C ALA A 26 -17.75 -26.04 -28.44
N SER A 27 -16.67 -25.62 -29.09
CA SER A 27 -15.77 -24.58 -28.62
C SER A 27 -16.01 -23.28 -29.39
N ASP A 28 -16.82 -22.40 -28.82
CA ASP A 28 -17.06 -21.02 -29.28
C ASP A 28 -17.29 -20.12 -28.05
N SER A 29 -16.78 -18.89 -27.93
CA SER A 29 -15.54 -18.31 -28.46
C SER A 29 -15.23 -16.99 -27.71
N LEU A 30 -14.12 -16.92 -26.97
CA LEU A 30 -13.55 -15.61 -26.55
C LEU A 30 -13.02 -14.88 -27.80
N PRO A 31 -13.11 -13.53 -27.87
CA PRO A 31 -12.92 -12.77 -29.12
C PRO A 31 -11.50 -12.90 -29.66
N SER A 32 -11.32 -13.83 -30.61
CA SER A 32 -9.99 -14.27 -31.08
C SER A 32 -9.86 -14.38 -32.60
N ASP A 33 -10.96 -14.57 -33.33
CA ASP A 33 -11.00 -14.47 -34.79
C ASP A 33 -12.20 -13.60 -35.19
N VAL A 34 -11.93 -12.36 -35.59
CA VAL A 34 -13.00 -11.46 -36.05
C VAL A 34 -13.43 -11.87 -37.44
N THR A 35 -14.68 -12.31 -37.59
CA THR A 35 -15.21 -12.73 -38.90
C THR A 35 -15.48 -11.52 -39.80
N PRO A 36 -14.82 -11.39 -40.96
CA PRO A 36 -15.16 -10.36 -41.94
C PRO A 36 -16.59 -10.56 -42.44
N PHE A 37 -17.36 -9.47 -42.59
CA PHE A 37 -18.75 -9.54 -43.05
C PHE A 37 -18.89 -9.63 -44.57
N LYS A 38 -17.80 -9.38 -45.32
CA LYS A 38 -17.70 -9.57 -46.77
C LYS A 38 -16.26 -9.90 -47.13
N ILE A 39 -16.08 -10.81 -48.09
CA ILE A 39 -14.79 -11.18 -48.67
C ILE A 39 -14.89 -11.00 -50.18
N GLU A 40 -13.90 -10.36 -50.79
CA GLU A 40 -13.76 -10.23 -52.24
C GLU A 40 -12.39 -10.77 -52.68
N HIS A 41 -12.25 -11.19 -53.94
CA HIS A 41 -10.98 -11.72 -54.47
C HIS A 41 -10.56 -10.99 -55.75
N ASN A 42 -9.24 -10.88 -55.97
CA ASN A 42 -8.62 -10.28 -57.16
C ASN A 42 -9.07 -8.84 -57.46
N VAL A 43 -9.10 -7.98 -56.43
CA VAL A 43 -9.56 -6.59 -56.54
C VAL A 43 -8.40 -5.63 -56.85
N CYS A 44 -8.55 -4.83 -57.91
CA CYS A 44 -7.58 -3.81 -58.29
C CYS A 44 -7.71 -2.56 -57.41
N ILE A 45 -6.78 -2.37 -56.46
CA ILE A 45 -6.77 -1.21 -55.55
C ILE A 45 -6.39 0.08 -56.28
N ASN A 46 -5.41 0.00 -57.18
CA ASN A 46 -4.95 1.06 -58.08
C ASN A 46 -4.36 0.44 -59.36
N GLN A 47 -3.72 1.22 -60.23
CA GLN A 47 -3.14 0.72 -61.49
C GLN A 47 -1.96 -0.26 -61.32
N ARG A 48 -1.34 -0.32 -60.12
CA ARG A 48 -0.11 -1.09 -59.85
C ARG A 48 -0.27 -2.14 -58.74
N THR A 49 -1.41 -2.17 -58.04
CA THR A 49 -1.62 -2.97 -56.83
C THR A 49 -2.88 -3.82 -56.95
N LEU A 50 -2.69 -5.14 -57.02
CA LEU A 50 -3.76 -6.15 -57.01
C LEU A 50 -3.85 -6.77 -55.60
N ALA A 51 -5.03 -6.71 -54.99
CA ALA A 51 -5.33 -7.44 -53.77
C ALA A 51 -5.90 -8.82 -54.15
N SER A 52 -5.21 -9.89 -53.75
CA SER A 52 -5.65 -11.27 -53.98
C SER A 52 -6.92 -11.61 -53.19
N THR A 53 -7.02 -11.10 -51.96
CA THR A 53 -8.21 -11.15 -51.11
C THR A 53 -8.41 -9.80 -50.42
N VAL A 54 -9.66 -9.36 -50.30
CA VAL A 54 -10.09 -8.17 -49.58
C VAL A 54 -11.09 -8.58 -48.50
N TYR A 55 -10.77 -8.29 -47.24
CA TYR A 55 -11.62 -8.55 -46.08
C TYR A 55 -12.32 -7.26 -45.63
N HIS A 56 -13.63 -7.30 -45.46
CA HIS A 56 -14.41 -6.15 -44.98
C HIS A 56 -14.80 -6.36 -43.51
N HIS A 57 -14.46 -5.37 -42.69
CA HIS A 57 -14.55 -5.41 -41.23
C HIS A 57 -15.24 -4.15 -40.69
N LYS A 58 -15.90 -4.26 -39.54
CA LYS A 58 -16.55 -3.14 -38.84
C LYS A 58 -15.55 -2.37 -37.98
N SER A 59 -15.92 -1.18 -37.50
CA SER A 59 -15.06 -0.30 -36.68
C SER A 59 -14.52 -0.93 -35.40
N LYS A 60 -15.30 -1.85 -34.82
CA LYS A 60 -15.01 -2.56 -33.56
C LYS A 60 -14.13 -3.79 -33.76
N ASP A 61 -13.88 -4.17 -35.02
CA ASP A 61 -13.09 -5.35 -35.39
C ASP A 61 -11.60 -5.05 -35.20
N VAL A 62 -10.92 -5.87 -34.40
CA VAL A 62 -9.50 -5.64 -34.06
C VAL A 62 -8.61 -6.69 -34.70
N ILE A 63 -7.83 -6.24 -35.67
CA ILE A 63 -6.87 -7.05 -36.42
C ILE A 63 -5.51 -6.98 -35.70
N GLU A 64 -5.19 -7.98 -34.88
CA GLU A 64 -3.88 -8.11 -34.21
C GLU A 64 -2.81 -8.75 -35.11
N TYR A 65 -3.23 -9.73 -35.92
CA TYR A 65 -2.38 -10.52 -36.81
C TYR A 65 -2.93 -10.46 -38.26
N PRO A 66 -2.72 -9.36 -38.99
CA PRO A 66 -3.09 -9.30 -40.41
C PRO A 66 -2.40 -10.41 -41.22
N GLU A 67 -3.16 -11.06 -42.09
CA GLU A 67 -2.68 -12.03 -43.07
C GLU A 67 -1.87 -11.33 -44.17
N THR A 68 -0.86 -12.03 -44.69
CA THR A 68 0.04 -11.55 -45.74
C THR A 68 0.11 -12.54 -46.90
N THR A 69 0.59 -12.06 -48.05
CA THR A 69 0.78 -12.89 -49.23
C THR A 69 2.13 -13.63 -49.19
N PRO A 70 2.22 -14.85 -49.76
CA PRO A 70 3.48 -15.61 -49.84
C PRO A 70 4.49 -15.02 -50.82
N ASN A 71 4.10 -14.03 -51.64
CA ASN A 71 4.94 -13.35 -52.61
C ASN A 71 4.74 -11.82 -52.55
N SER A 72 5.67 -11.07 -53.15
CA SER A 72 5.63 -9.60 -53.18
C SER A 72 4.78 -9.02 -54.32
N LEU A 73 4.20 -9.85 -55.19
CA LEU A 73 3.45 -9.43 -56.38
C LEU A 73 1.98 -9.13 -56.10
N THR A 74 1.44 -9.70 -55.03
CA THR A 74 0.04 -9.56 -54.61
C THR A 74 -0.03 -9.05 -53.17
N SER A 75 -1.15 -8.47 -52.77
CA SER A 75 -1.41 -8.07 -51.38
C SER A 75 -2.67 -8.75 -50.82
N ILE A 76 -2.76 -8.85 -49.50
CA ILE A 76 -4.03 -8.98 -48.78
C ILE A 76 -4.49 -7.56 -48.43
N ALA A 77 -5.78 -7.30 -48.55
CA ALA A 77 -6.39 -6.03 -48.18
C ALA A 77 -7.42 -6.20 -47.06
N TYR A 78 -7.51 -5.21 -46.19
CA TYR A 78 -8.53 -5.09 -45.15
C TYR A 78 -9.19 -3.73 -45.27
N ILE A 79 -10.52 -3.68 -45.41
CA ILE A 79 -11.30 -2.44 -45.39
C ILE A 79 -12.05 -2.38 -44.07
N LEU A 80 -11.62 -1.46 -43.19
CA LEU A 80 -12.28 -1.13 -41.94
C LEU A 80 -13.36 -0.07 -42.21
N HIS A 81 -14.62 -0.41 -41.95
CA HIS A 81 -15.77 0.49 -42.10
C HIS A 81 -16.03 1.16 -40.74
N MET A 82 -15.76 2.45 -40.66
CA MET A 82 -15.82 3.26 -39.44
C MET A 82 -17.17 3.98 -39.30
N GLU A 83 -17.56 4.36 -38.08
CA GLU A 83 -18.68 5.27 -37.89
C GLU A 83 -18.22 6.69 -38.28
N SER A 84 -19.06 7.52 -38.91
CA SER A 84 -18.65 8.86 -39.38
C SER A 84 -18.25 9.81 -38.24
N THR A 85 -18.67 9.49 -37.01
CA THR A 85 -18.29 10.17 -35.76
C THR A 85 -16.95 9.72 -35.18
N ASP A 86 -16.39 8.59 -35.65
CA ASP A 86 -15.09 8.10 -35.19
C ASP A 86 -13.97 9.02 -35.67
N LYS A 87 -12.92 9.17 -34.86
CA LYS A 87 -11.69 9.83 -35.31
C LYS A 87 -10.85 8.85 -36.14
N PRO A 88 -10.30 9.27 -37.31
CA PRO A 88 -9.41 8.41 -38.08
C PRO A 88 -8.18 8.04 -37.26
N TYR A 89 -7.85 6.75 -37.23
CA TYR A 89 -6.69 6.22 -36.51
C TYR A 89 -5.88 5.28 -37.41
N ASN A 90 -4.64 4.96 -37.03
CA ASN A 90 -3.83 4.00 -37.78
C ASN A 90 -4.03 2.57 -37.21
N PRO A 91 -4.61 1.62 -37.96
CA PRO A 91 -4.84 0.27 -37.47
C PRO A 91 -3.56 -0.51 -37.15
N ALA A 92 -2.39 -0.11 -37.67
CA ALA A 92 -1.11 -0.71 -37.29
C ALA A 92 -0.77 -0.52 -35.80
N CYS A 93 -1.45 0.40 -35.09
CA CYS A 93 -1.35 0.54 -33.64
C CYS A 93 -1.95 -0.65 -32.86
N ASN A 94 -2.75 -1.51 -33.50
CA ASN A 94 -3.31 -2.72 -32.90
C ASN A 94 -2.48 -3.98 -33.18
N PHE A 95 -1.45 -3.93 -34.02
CA PHE A 95 -0.74 -5.13 -34.44
C PHE A 95 0.13 -5.71 -33.32
N ALA A 96 0.15 -7.04 -33.22
CA ALA A 96 1.18 -7.78 -32.48
C ALA A 96 2.56 -7.67 -33.18
N TYR A 97 2.57 -7.48 -34.51
CA TYR A 97 3.77 -7.17 -35.28
C TYR A 97 4.33 -5.79 -34.93
N SER A 98 5.62 -5.73 -34.60
CA SER A 98 6.31 -4.47 -34.31
C SER A 98 6.55 -3.66 -35.59
N ALA A 99 5.60 -2.81 -35.99
CA ALA A 99 5.74 -1.93 -37.15
C ALA A 99 6.81 -0.83 -36.93
N GLY A 100 7.48 -0.41 -38.01
CA GLY A 100 8.39 0.74 -37.99
C GLY A 100 9.23 0.90 -39.25
N LYS A 101 10.45 1.42 -39.10
CA LYS A 101 11.33 1.76 -40.24
C LYS A 101 11.74 0.50 -41.06
N PRO A 102 11.77 0.56 -42.41
CA PRO A 102 11.40 1.69 -43.28
C PRO A 102 9.93 2.10 -43.17
N SER A 103 9.68 3.40 -42.99
CA SER A 103 8.35 3.95 -42.76
C SER A 103 8.28 5.39 -43.25
N GLY A 104 7.13 5.81 -43.75
CA GLY A 104 6.89 7.17 -44.23
C GLY A 104 5.43 7.43 -44.52
N GLN A 105 5.13 8.68 -44.86
CA GLN A 105 3.79 9.17 -45.14
C GLN A 105 3.81 9.96 -46.46
N SER A 106 2.79 9.77 -47.30
CA SER A 106 2.59 10.54 -48.54
C SER A 106 1.13 10.95 -48.73
N LYS A 107 0.92 12.11 -49.35
CA LYS A 107 -0.39 12.75 -49.61
C LYS A 107 -0.77 12.65 -51.08
N GLY A 108 -2.04 12.91 -51.38
CA GLY A 108 -2.52 13.08 -52.76
C GLY A 108 -2.74 11.78 -53.53
N HIS A 109 -3.03 10.68 -52.84
CA HIS A 109 -3.28 9.38 -53.50
C HIS A 109 -4.78 9.13 -53.71
N PHE A 110 -5.13 8.46 -54.81
CA PHE A 110 -6.48 7.96 -55.08
C PHE A 110 -6.49 6.43 -55.10
N THR A 111 -7.59 5.81 -54.69
CA THR A 111 -7.81 4.36 -54.78
C THR A 111 -9.16 4.05 -55.42
N LYS A 112 -9.32 2.86 -55.98
CA LYS A 112 -10.60 2.40 -56.57
C LYS A 112 -11.60 1.86 -55.54
N VAL A 113 -11.25 1.84 -54.26
CA VAL A 113 -12.01 1.17 -53.17
C VAL A 113 -12.40 2.11 -52.04
N LEU A 114 -11.66 3.21 -51.82
CA LEU A 114 -12.09 4.32 -50.97
C LEU A 114 -12.80 5.34 -51.85
N LEU A 115 -14.13 5.20 -51.89
CA LEU A 115 -15.05 6.01 -52.69
C LEU A 115 -16.00 6.79 -51.77
N ASP A 116 -16.41 7.97 -52.19
CA ASP A 116 -17.46 8.76 -51.55
C ASP A 116 -18.87 8.19 -51.82
N ARG A 117 -19.91 8.95 -51.43
CA ARG A 117 -21.32 8.58 -51.58
C ARG A 117 -21.79 8.53 -53.03
N ASP A 118 -21.12 9.28 -53.92
CA ASP A 118 -21.42 9.38 -55.35
C ASP A 118 -20.53 8.43 -56.18
N GLY A 119 -19.75 7.58 -55.51
CA GLY A 119 -18.88 6.57 -56.11
C GLY A 119 -17.56 7.11 -56.65
N GLN A 120 -17.18 8.36 -56.34
CA GLN A 120 -15.93 8.96 -56.82
C GLN A 120 -14.76 8.67 -55.85
N PRO A 121 -13.52 8.48 -56.37
CA PRO A 121 -12.33 8.29 -55.53
C PRO A 121 -12.02 9.50 -54.64
N VAL A 122 -11.90 9.30 -53.33
CA VAL A 122 -11.52 10.36 -52.39
C VAL A 122 -9.99 10.54 -52.31
N LEU A 123 -9.55 11.76 -51.97
CA LEU A 123 -8.15 12.05 -51.73
C LEU A 123 -7.67 11.36 -50.43
N CYS A 124 -6.58 10.61 -50.52
CA CYS A 124 -6.09 9.76 -49.44
C CYS A 124 -4.64 10.06 -49.05
N LEU A 125 -4.41 9.99 -47.73
CA LEU A 125 -3.11 9.86 -47.09
C LEU A 125 -2.68 8.39 -47.07
N VAL A 126 -1.41 8.14 -47.34
CA VAL A 126 -0.79 6.81 -47.33
C VAL A 126 0.31 6.78 -46.27
N ASP A 127 0.10 5.99 -45.22
CA ASP A 127 1.05 5.70 -44.15
C ASP A 127 1.64 4.29 -44.41
N TYR A 128 2.94 4.17 -44.72
CA TYR A 128 3.59 2.86 -44.86
C TYR A 128 4.60 2.57 -43.75
N SER A 129 4.73 1.29 -43.41
CA SER A 129 5.68 0.77 -42.44
C SER A 129 6.11 -0.65 -42.78
N THR A 130 7.22 -1.11 -42.20
CA THR A 130 7.72 -2.48 -42.34
C THR A 130 7.63 -3.18 -40.99
N CYS A 131 7.32 -4.47 -40.97
CA CYS A 131 7.49 -5.29 -39.78
C CYS A 131 8.97 -5.28 -39.39
N ARG A 132 9.30 -4.88 -38.16
CA ARG A 132 10.67 -4.90 -37.66
C ARG A 132 11.12 -6.32 -37.27
N GLY A 133 10.25 -7.32 -37.40
CA GLY A 133 10.53 -8.69 -37.02
C GLY A 133 10.58 -8.87 -35.49
N ILE A 134 11.56 -9.64 -35.04
CA ILE A 134 11.72 -10.07 -33.64
C ILE A 134 13.17 -9.96 -33.19
N CYS A 135 13.41 -10.13 -31.90
CA CYS A 135 14.72 -10.32 -31.32
C CYS A 135 14.84 -11.78 -30.82
N VAL A 136 15.92 -12.46 -31.19
CA VAL A 136 16.17 -13.87 -30.87
C VAL A 136 17.46 -14.04 -30.10
N CYS A 137 17.56 -15.08 -29.27
CA CYS A 137 18.85 -15.46 -28.71
C CYS A 137 19.79 -15.91 -29.86
N PRO A 138 21.09 -15.51 -29.90
CA PRO A 138 22.06 -16.02 -30.88
C PRO A 138 22.09 -17.56 -30.97
N PHE A 139 21.94 -18.21 -29.81
CA PHE A 139 21.94 -19.65 -29.59
C PHE A 139 20.56 -20.31 -29.77
N VAL A 140 19.56 -19.59 -30.32
CA VAL A 140 18.25 -20.19 -30.63
C VAL A 140 18.41 -21.27 -31.72
N SER A 141 17.60 -22.33 -31.66
CA SER A 141 17.66 -23.44 -32.62
C SER A 141 17.44 -22.96 -34.08
N PRO A 142 18.04 -23.63 -35.09
CA PRO A 142 17.87 -23.25 -36.51
C PRO A 142 16.40 -23.24 -36.95
N HIS A 143 15.62 -24.24 -36.53
CA HIS A 143 14.19 -24.36 -36.83
C HIS A 143 13.39 -23.10 -36.44
N ILE A 144 13.68 -22.49 -35.28
CA ILE A 144 13.01 -21.26 -34.83
C ILE A 144 13.43 -20.05 -35.69
N LYS A 145 14.66 -20.01 -36.21
CA LYS A 145 15.11 -18.94 -37.13
C LYS A 145 14.45 -19.07 -38.51
N GLU A 146 14.25 -20.29 -38.98
CA GLU A 146 13.70 -20.63 -40.30
C GLU A 146 12.15 -20.62 -40.34
N THR A 147 11.50 -20.55 -39.17
CA THR A 147 10.04 -20.45 -39.07
C THR A 147 9.52 -19.20 -39.78
N SER A 148 8.52 -19.40 -40.65
CA SER A 148 7.85 -18.34 -41.40
C SER A 148 6.34 -18.57 -41.48
N HIS A 149 5.57 -17.51 -41.66
CA HIS A 149 4.10 -17.60 -41.76
C HIS A 149 3.50 -16.48 -42.63
N THR A 150 2.37 -16.79 -43.25
CA THR A 150 1.49 -15.81 -43.94
C THR A 150 0.24 -15.49 -43.13
N ARG A 151 -0.22 -16.41 -42.29
CA ARG A 151 -1.38 -16.27 -41.41
C ARG A 151 -0.99 -16.62 -39.98
N ALA A 152 -1.51 -15.88 -39.00
CA ALA A 152 -1.34 -16.15 -37.58
C ALA A 152 -2.63 -15.81 -36.82
N SER A 153 -2.87 -16.51 -35.72
CA SER A 153 -3.96 -16.24 -34.78
C SER A 153 -3.49 -16.57 -33.36
N ARG A 154 -4.28 -16.20 -32.34
CA ARG A 154 -3.97 -16.54 -30.94
C ARG A 154 -3.91 -18.06 -30.72
N ALA A 155 -4.78 -18.84 -31.37
CA ALA A 155 -4.75 -20.30 -31.33
C ALA A 155 -3.48 -20.88 -31.97
N ALA A 156 -3.02 -20.32 -33.09
CA ALA A 156 -1.76 -20.72 -33.72
C ALA A 156 -0.54 -20.40 -32.83
N LEU A 157 -0.55 -19.26 -32.14
CA LEU A 157 0.48 -18.92 -31.15
C LEU A 157 0.45 -19.87 -29.94
N GLN A 158 -0.73 -20.25 -29.44
CA GLN A 158 -0.85 -21.23 -28.35
C GLN A 158 -0.24 -22.57 -28.76
N LEU A 159 -0.57 -23.08 -29.97
CA LEU A 159 0.01 -24.32 -30.48
C LEU A 159 1.55 -24.25 -30.59
N GLN A 160 2.09 -23.12 -31.05
CA GLN A 160 3.54 -22.86 -31.12
C GLN A 160 4.19 -22.89 -29.72
N LEU A 161 3.51 -22.33 -28.70
CA LEU A 161 3.96 -22.36 -27.31
C LEU A 161 3.88 -23.78 -26.73
N ASP A 162 2.78 -24.51 -26.94
CA ASP A 162 2.61 -25.88 -26.45
C ASP A 162 3.59 -26.86 -27.09
N GLN A 163 4.00 -26.63 -28.34
CA GLN A 163 5.11 -27.34 -28.98
C GLN A 163 6.44 -27.01 -28.26
N ALA A 164 6.79 -25.74 -28.14
CA ALA A 164 8.02 -25.31 -27.45
C ALA A 164 8.09 -25.73 -25.96
N HIS A 165 6.94 -25.94 -25.30
CA HIS A 165 6.85 -26.49 -23.96
C HIS A 165 7.05 -28.01 -23.93
N ARG A 166 6.50 -28.77 -24.88
CA ARG A 166 6.71 -30.23 -25.01
C ARG A 166 8.12 -30.60 -25.46
N ASP A 167 8.76 -29.75 -26.25
CA ASP A 167 10.15 -29.91 -26.71
C ASP A 167 11.17 -29.63 -25.61
N ARG A 168 10.75 -29.07 -24.46
CA ARG A 168 11.61 -28.85 -23.29
C ARG A 168 11.64 -30.12 -22.42
N PRO A 169 12.82 -30.60 -21.98
CA PRO A 169 12.90 -31.69 -21.01
C PRO A 169 12.22 -31.33 -19.68
N ASP A 170 11.79 -32.36 -18.95
CA ASP A 170 11.22 -32.19 -17.61
C ASP A 170 12.18 -31.45 -16.68
N PHE A 171 11.63 -30.53 -15.88
CA PHE A 171 12.38 -29.74 -14.91
C PHE A 171 13.02 -30.63 -13.84
N THR A 172 14.32 -30.43 -13.60
CA THR A 172 15.07 -31.15 -12.56
C THR A 172 15.58 -30.20 -11.46
N PRO A 173 15.66 -30.64 -10.19
CA PRO A 173 16.34 -29.88 -9.14
C PRO A 173 17.78 -29.49 -9.50
N GLU A 174 18.48 -30.34 -10.25
CA GLU A 174 19.82 -30.13 -10.77
C GLU A 174 19.89 -28.98 -11.78
N GLU A 175 18.88 -28.85 -12.66
CA GLU A 175 18.73 -27.68 -13.54
C GLU A 175 18.57 -26.39 -12.72
N GLU A 176 17.74 -26.41 -11.67
CA GLU A 176 17.50 -25.22 -10.85
C GLU A 176 18.77 -24.77 -10.10
N VAL A 177 19.49 -25.72 -9.49
CA VAL A 177 20.77 -25.45 -8.82
C VAL A 177 21.81 -24.92 -9.80
N LEU A 178 21.90 -25.50 -11.01
CA LEU A 178 22.84 -25.02 -12.03
C LEU A 178 22.50 -23.61 -12.50
N ASN A 179 21.22 -23.33 -12.79
CA ASN A 179 20.75 -22.01 -13.21
C ASN A 179 20.98 -20.94 -12.13
N LYS A 180 20.72 -21.25 -10.85
CA LYS A 180 21.06 -20.37 -9.72
C LYS A 180 22.56 -20.14 -9.61
N THR A 181 23.40 -21.15 -9.87
CA THR A 181 24.87 -21.02 -9.86
C THR A 181 25.37 -20.10 -10.97
N ILE A 182 24.81 -20.25 -12.18
CA ILE A 182 25.10 -19.39 -13.33
C ILE A 182 24.67 -17.94 -13.04
N ALA A 183 23.51 -17.74 -12.43
CA ALA A 183 23.04 -16.42 -12.01
C ALA A 183 23.98 -15.78 -10.97
N TRP A 184 24.49 -16.54 -10.00
CA TRP A 184 25.51 -16.08 -9.06
C TRP A 184 26.81 -15.68 -9.75
N PHE A 185 27.35 -16.53 -10.64
CA PHE A 185 28.57 -16.22 -11.37
C PHE A 185 28.43 -14.94 -12.22
N ARG A 186 27.31 -14.79 -12.93
CA ARG A 186 26.96 -13.59 -13.70
C ARG A 186 26.86 -12.34 -12.82
N PHE A 187 26.14 -12.42 -11.70
CA PHE A 187 26.02 -11.31 -10.75
C PHE A 187 27.38 -10.84 -10.25
N ILE A 188 28.23 -11.78 -9.84
CA ILE A 188 29.60 -11.55 -9.35
C ILE A 188 30.47 -10.91 -10.44
N THR A 189 30.39 -11.40 -11.68
CA THR A 189 31.16 -10.88 -12.82
C THR A 189 30.72 -9.45 -13.20
N ASP A 190 29.41 -9.20 -13.32
CA ASP A 190 28.87 -7.93 -13.83
C ASP A 190 28.85 -6.80 -12.78
N ASN A 191 28.64 -7.13 -11.50
CA ASN A 191 28.48 -6.13 -10.42
C ASN A 191 29.67 -6.08 -9.44
N GLY A 192 30.53 -7.11 -9.45
CA GLY A 192 31.63 -7.23 -8.50
C GLY A 192 31.15 -7.25 -7.05
N CYS A 193 31.79 -6.42 -6.22
CA CYS A 193 31.51 -6.34 -4.78
C CYS A 193 30.12 -5.73 -4.45
N GLY A 194 29.52 -4.92 -5.34
CA GLY A 194 28.21 -4.28 -5.14
C GLY A 194 28.12 -3.17 -4.06
N TYR A 195 28.97 -3.21 -3.02
CA TYR A 195 29.06 -2.16 -1.98
C TYR A 195 29.55 -0.82 -2.55
N ASN A 196 29.41 0.28 -1.79
CA ASN A 196 29.97 1.59 -2.17
C ASN A 196 31.50 1.52 -2.31
N LEU A 197 32.07 2.36 -3.18
CA LEU A 197 33.52 2.55 -3.26
C LEU A 197 34.07 3.06 -1.92
N GLN A 198 35.09 2.38 -1.39
CA GLN A 198 35.77 2.68 -0.12
C GLN A 198 37.29 2.68 -0.34
N GLU A 199 37.82 1.58 -0.90
CA GLU A 199 39.23 1.49 -1.30
C GLU A 199 39.39 1.43 -2.84
N ALA A 200 40.50 2.00 -3.33
CA ALA A 200 40.89 1.91 -4.74
C ALA A 200 41.54 0.55 -5.04
N THR A 201 41.33 0.03 -6.25
CA THR A 201 41.89 -1.25 -6.71
C THR A 201 42.77 -1.01 -7.93
N LEU A 202 44.05 -1.40 -7.83
CA LEU A 202 44.99 -1.28 -8.94
C LEU A 202 44.80 -2.41 -9.93
N TYR A 203 44.30 -2.07 -11.12
CA TYR A 203 44.12 -2.98 -12.25
C TYR A 203 45.24 -2.82 -13.29
N SER A 204 45.76 -3.95 -13.75
CA SER A 204 46.57 -4.06 -14.97
C SER A 204 45.78 -3.66 -16.22
N GLU A 205 46.45 -3.29 -17.30
CA GLU A 205 45.80 -2.86 -18.54
C GLU A 205 44.91 -3.95 -19.15
N LYS A 206 45.35 -5.20 -19.09
CA LYS A 206 44.58 -6.38 -19.54
C LYS A 206 43.28 -6.55 -18.73
N GLU A 207 43.34 -6.41 -17.40
CA GLU A 207 42.14 -6.44 -16.56
C GLU A 207 41.20 -5.26 -16.84
N ARG A 208 41.74 -4.05 -17.04
CA ARG A 208 40.93 -2.86 -17.41
C ARG A 208 40.16 -3.08 -18.70
N PHE A 209 40.80 -3.66 -19.72
CA PHE A 209 40.15 -3.97 -20.99
C PHE A 209 39.01 -4.99 -20.84
N VAL A 210 39.26 -6.10 -20.15
CA VAL A 210 38.23 -7.13 -19.87
C VAL A 210 37.06 -6.53 -19.08
N LYS A 211 37.36 -5.72 -18.06
CA LYS A 211 36.36 -5.08 -17.21
C LYS A 211 35.54 -4.02 -17.93
N ALA A 212 36.15 -3.24 -18.83
CA ALA A 212 35.43 -2.32 -19.71
C ALA A 212 34.44 -3.08 -20.61
N LYS A 213 34.86 -4.22 -21.18
CA LYS A 213 33.98 -5.08 -21.98
C LYS A 213 32.79 -5.63 -21.17
N ILE A 214 33.02 -6.05 -19.92
CA ILE A 214 31.95 -6.49 -19.01
C ILE A 214 30.99 -5.33 -18.70
N GLN A 215 31.50 -4.14 -18.37
CA GLN A 215 30.68 -2.99 -17.99
C GLN A 215 29.80 -2.44 -19.14
N LEU A 216 30.16 -2.66 -20.40
CA LEU A 216 29.30 -2.29 -21.54
C LEU A 216 27.93 -2.98 -21.50
N THR A 217 27.86 -4.24 -21.07
CA THR A 217 26.61 -5.02 -21.12
C THR A 217 25.56 -4.52 -20.11
N PRO A 218 25.87 -4.28 -18.82
CA PRO A 218 24.98 -3.56 -17.91
C PRO A 218 24.64 -2.13 -18.37
N THR A 219 25.55 -1.46 -19.10
CA THR A 219 25.32 -0.07 -19.55
C THR A 219 24.26 -0.01 -20.66
N LYS A 220 24.23 -0.98 -21.58
CA LYS A 220 23.13 -1.13 -22.56
C LYS A 220 21.78 -1.36 -21.87
N VAL A 221 21.72 -2.28 -20.90
CA VAL A 221 20.51 -2.56 -20.09
C VAL A 221 20.03 -1.29 -19.36
N LYS A 222 20.96 -0.50 -18.82
CA LYS A 222 20.68 0.75 -18.08
C LYS A 222 20.34 1.95 -18.97
N ARG A 223 20.39 1.83 -20.30
CA ARG A 223 19.99 2.87 -21.27
C ARG A 223 20.56 4.27 -20.98
N GLY A 224 21.83 4.34 -20.59
CA GLY A 224 22.52 5.60 -20.27
C GLY A 224 22.28 6.15 -18.86
N GLN A 225 21.55 5.46 -17.97
CA GLN A 225 21.50 5.83 -16.56
C GLN A 225 22.88 5.70 -15.91
N LYS A 226 23.31 6.76 -15.20
CA LYS A 226 24.62 6.80 -14.51
C LYS A 226 24.70 5.71 -13.45
N THR A 227 25.70 4.82 -13.55
CA THR A 227 25.99 3.81 -12.54
C THR A 227 26.56 4.45 -11.28
N LYS A 228 26.01 4.08 -10.11
CA LYS A 228 26.63 4.36 -8.82
C LYS A 228 28.04 3.76 -8.77
N GLN A 229 29.03 4.50 -8.25
CA GLN A 229 30.37 3.97 -8.06
C GLN A 229 30.37 2.93 -6.93
N THR A 230 30.62 1.67 -7.30
CA THR A 230 30.74 0.54 -6.37
C THR A 230 32.21 0.24 -6.05
N CYS A 231 32.44 -0.53 -4.99
CA CYS A 231 33.73 -1.09 -4.62
C CYS A 231 34.29 -1.90 -5.80
N GLN A 232 35.50 -1.52 -6.23
CA GLN A 232 36.15 -2.09 -7.40
C GLN A 232 37.06 -3.28 -7.06
N GLY A 233 36.93 -3.90 -5.88
CA GLY A 233 37.79 -5.02 -5.50
C GLY A 233 37.55 -6.29 -6.33
N ARG A 234 38.63 -7.04 -6.58
CA ARG A 234 38.60 -8.37 -7.19
C ARG A 234 37.78 -9.33 -6.34
N ILE A 235 37.13 -10.29 -6.98
CA ILE A 235 36.47 -11.40 -6.31
C ILE A 235 37.45 -12.58 -6.32
N VAL A 236 37.75 -13.10 -5.13
CA VAL A 236 38.77 -14.11 -4.88
C VAL A 236 38.20 -15.24 -4.04
N ILE A 237 38.68 -16.46 -4.26
CA ILE A 237 38.44 -17.58 -3.37
C ILE A 237 39.49 -17.51 -2.26
N ARG A 238 39.05 -17.56 -1.01
CA ARG A 238 39.92 -17.66 0.16
C ARG A 238 39.58 -18.91 0.96
N GLN A 239 40.56 -19.38 1.72
CA GLN A 239 40.41 -20.52 2.61
C GLN A 239 40.55 -20.05 4.06
N MET A 240 39.67 -20.56 4.92
CA MET A 240 39.74 -20.36 6.37
C MET A 240 39.56 -21.72 7.04
N LEU A 241 40.60 -22.20 7.73
CA LEU A 241 40.70 -23.60 8.17
C LEU A 241 40.52 -24.52 6.94
N ASP A 242 39.62 -25.49 7.01
CA ASP A 242 39.36 -26.44 5.92
C ASP A 242 38.21 -26.02 4.99
N LYS A 243 37.73 -24.77 5.10
CA LYS A 243 36.60 -24.27 4.30
C LYS A 243 37.02 -23.16 3.35
N GLN A 244 36.73 -23.37 2.06
CA GLN A 244 36.82 -22.34 1.03
C GLN A 244 35.57 -21.45 1.04
N TYR A 245 35.73 -20.18 0.70
CA TYR A 245 34.66 -19.20 0.56
C TYR A 245 35.05 -18.15 -0.48
N ILE A 246 34.07 -17.52 -1.11
CA ILE A 246 34.28 -16.50 -2.15
C ILE A 246 34.10 -15.12 -1.51
N CYS A 247 35.02 -14.18 -1.69
CA CYS A 247 34.88 -12.83 -1.17
C CYS A 247 35.53 -11.77 -2.05
N CYS A 248 35.22 -10.50 -1.80
CA CYS A 248 36.01 -9.38 -2.30
C CYS A 248 37.43 -9.40 -1.69
N GLU A 249 38.45 -8.97 -2.43
CA GLU A 249 39.84 -8.89 -1.91
C GLU A 249 39.96 -7.96 -0.68
N HIS A 250 39.11 -6.92 -0.63
CA HIS A 250 39.00 -5.97 0.49
C HIS A 250 38.17 -6.49 1.68
N TYR A 251 37.49 -7.64 1.54
CA TYR A 251 36.78 -8.24 2.65
C TYR A 251 37.76 -8.72 3.73
N SER A 252 37.50 -8.33 4.98
CA SER A 252 38.26 -8.80 6.15
C SER A 252 37.36 -8.92 7.37
N ARG A 253 37.86 -9.55 8.45
CA ARG A 253 37.07 -9.70 9.70
C ARG A 253 36.73 -8.35 10.35
N THR A 254 37.54 -7.31 10.08
CA THR A 254 37.35 -5.91 10.48
C THR A 254 36.53 -5.13 9.45
N SER A 255 36.82 -5.25 8.14
CA SER A 255 36.02 -4.65 7.05
C SER A 255 35.00 -5.62 6.48
N ARG A 256 33.82 -5.68 7.11
CA ARG A 256 32.70 -6.55 6.69
C ARG A 256 31.79 -5.93 5.63
N LYS A 257 32.05 -4.70 5.18
CA LYS A 257 31.23 -3.96 4.19
C LYS A 257 31.60 -4.32 2.74
N HIS A 258 31.79 -5.61 2.47
CA HIS A 258 32.19 -6.13 1.17
C HIS A 258 31.53 -7.50 0.92
N PHE A 259 31.48 -7.91 -0.34
CA PHE A 259 30.92 -9.19 -0.76
C PHE A 259 31.64 -10.39 -0.11
N VAL A 260 30.85 -11.34 0.41
CA VAL A 260 31.31 -12.64 0.91
C VAL A 260 30.20 -13.68 0.74
N LEU A 261 30.57 -14.89 0.33
CA LEU A 261 29.68 -16.02 0.06
C LEU A 261 30.31 -17.30 0.63
N TYR A 262 29.61 -17.95 1.56
CA TYR A 262 30.05 -19.17 2.25
C TYR A 262 29.26 -20.40 1.75
N PRO A 263 29.91 -21.55 1.48
CA PRO A 263 29.23 -22.73 0.94
C PRO A 263 28.15 -23.29 1.87
N ASP A 264 28.36 -23.20 3.19
CA ASP A 264 27.52 -23.79 4.23
C ASP A 264 26.40 -22.85 4.74
N ARG A 265 26.28 -21.64 4.17
CA ARG A 265 25.24 -20.65 4.55
C ARG A 265 24.28 -20.29 3.41
N GLY A 266 24.55 -20.74 2.19
CA GLY A 266 23.80 -20.38 0.98
C GLY A 266 23.32 -21.61 0.21
N GLY A 267 22.38 -22.37 0.78
CA GLY A 267 21.74 -23.46 0.04
C GLY A 267 21.07 -22.94 -1.23
N GLY A 268 21.30 -23.63 -2.36
CA GLY A 268 20.70 -23.29 -3.66
C GLY A 268 21.66 -22.98 -4.80
N TYR A 269 22.97 -23.18 -4.66
CA TYR A 269 23.92 -23.18 -5.78
C TYR A 269 24.99 -24.27 -5.60
N ASN A 270 25.58 -24.71 -6.71
CA ASN A 270 26.72 -25.62 -6.73
C ASN A 270 28.00 -24.82 -6.52
N PHE A 271 28.57 -24.91 -5.31
CA PHE A 271 29.79 -24.17 -4.95
C PHE A 271 31.03 -24.64 -5.72
N GLU A 272 31.14 -25.94 -6.02
CA GLU A 272 32.26 -26.50 -6.80
C GLU A 272 32.29 -25.93 -8.22
N TYR A 273 31.12 -25.88 -8.89
CA TYR A 273 31.00 -25.26 -10.21
C TYR A 273 31.28 -23.76 -10.18
N LEU A 274 30.82 -23.05 -9.13
CA LEU A 274 31.11 -21.63 -8.97
C LEU A 274 32.62 -21.36 -8.77
N CYS A 275 33.31 -22.21 -8.01
CA CYS A 275 34.76 -22.15 -7.85
C CYS A 275 35.50 -22.49 -9.16
N ALA A 276 35.06 -23.53 -9.88
CA ALA A 276 35.62 -23.90 -11.17
C ALA A 276 35.50 -22.76 -12.20
N LEU A 277 34.35 -22.07 -12.24
CA LEU A 277 34.13 -20.88 -13.08
C LEU A 277 35.03 -19.69 -12.70
N LEU A 278 35.30 -19.48 -11.40
CA LEU A 278 36.16 -18.39 -10.91
C LEU A 278 37.67 -18.68 -11.11
N TRP A 279 38.10 -19.93 -11.00
CA TRP A 279 39.47 -20.35 -11.30
C TRP A 279 39.73 -20.63 -12.78
N ASN A 280 38.69 -20.67 -13.61
CA ASN A 280 38.76 -21.10 -15.02
C ASN A 280 39.32 -22.54 -15.15
N ASP A 281 38.84 -23.45 -14.29
CA ASP A 281 39.12 -24.89 -14.42
C ASP A 281 38.30 -25.47 -15.58
N GLU A 282 38.93 -25.51 -16.76
CA GLU A 282 38.31 -26.01 -17.99
C GLU A 282 37.81 -27.46 -17.87
N SER A 283 38.40 -28.27 -16.99
CA SER A 283 38.07 -29.69 -16.85
C SER A 283 36.79 -29.89 -16.04
N ALA A 284 36.70 -29.27 -14.86
CA ALA A 284 35.51 -29.30 -14.01
C ALA A 284 34.32 -28.60 -14.69
N ILE A 285 34.55 -27.44 -15.30
CA ILE A 285 33.54 -26.73 -16.12
C ILE A 285 32.97 -27.65 -17.19
N LYS A 286 33.84 -28.27 -18.01
CA LYS A 286 33.41 -29.11 -19.14
C LYS A 286 32.64 -30.33 -18.69
N ASN A 287 33.03 -30.98 -17.59
CA ASN A 287 32.34 -32.15 -17.06
C ASN A 287 30.90 -31.81 -16.61
N ILE A 288 30.74 -30.70 -15.89
CA ILE A 288 29.43 -30.26 -15.35
C ILE A 288 28.52 -29.76 -16.48
N GLU A 289 29.05 -28.94 -17.40
CA GLU A 289 28.27 -28.38 -18.52
C GLU A 289 27.88 -29.46 -19.55
N LEU A 290 28.72 -30.47 -19.80
CA LEU A 290 28.35 -31.61 -20.65
C LEU A 290 27.33 -32.54 -19.98
N GLY A 291 27.37 -32.69 -18.66
CA GLY A 291 26.33 -33.41 -17.91
C GLY A 291 24.96 -32.75 -18.08
N ALA A 292 24.91 -31.43 -17.87
CA ALA A 292 23.70 -30.63 -18.10
C ALA A 292 23.20 -30.70 -19.55
N TYR A 293 24.11 -30.58 -20.52
CA TYR A 293 23.78 -30.65 -21.95
C TYR A 293 23.14 -31.99 -22.36
N LYS A 294 23.64 -33.12 -21.83
CA LYS A 294 23.04 -34.44 -22.08
C LYS A 294 21.61 -34.57 -21.56
N ASN A 295 21.28 -33.82 -20.51
CA ASN A 295 19.94 -33.72 -19.94
C ASN A 295 19.11 -32.56 -20.56
N GLY A 296 19.61 -31.91 -21.61
CA GLY A 296 18.91 -30.89 -22.38
C GLY A 296 18.89 -29.47 -21.76
N TYR A 297 19.69 -29.19 -20.74
CA TYR A 297 19.75 -27.87 -20.09
C TYR A 297 21.17 -27.31 -19.91
N GLY A 298 21.28 -26.12 -19.33
CA GLY A 298 22.57 -25.47 -19.06
C GLY A 298 23.17 -24.69 -20.24
N PRO A 299 24.42 -24.21 -20.12
CA PRO A 299 24.94 -23.13 -20.96
C PRO A 299 25.38 -23.54 -22.37
N LEU A 300 25.40 -24.85 -22.66
CA LEU A 300 25.67 -25.42 -23.99
C LEU A 300 24.39 -25.85 -24.72
N ALA A 301 23.24 -25.86 -24.05
CA ALA A 301 21.96 -26.24 -24.65
C ALA A 301 21.45 -25.17 -25.64
N SER A 302 20.70 -25.63 -26.64
CA SER A 302 20.00 -24.74 -27.57
C SER A 302 18.94 -23.90 -26.86
N CYS A 303 18.81 -22.64 -27.25
CA CYS A 303 17.81 -21.75 -26.68
C CYS A 303 16.49 -21.80 -27.46
N THR A 304 15.39 -21.43 -26.80
CA THR A 304 14.08 -21.14 -27.41
C THR A 304 13.66 -19.69 -27.19
N THR A 305 14.50 -18.86 -26.55
CA THR A 305 14.15 -17.48 -26.17
C THR A 305 14.00 -16.58 -27.40
N VAL A 306 12.76 -16.15 -27.61
CA VAL A 306 12.33 -15.14 -28.58
C VAL A 306 11.67 -13.99 -27.83
N CYS A 307 11.78 -12.76 -28.33
CA CYS A 307 10.94 -11.65 -27.89
C CYS A 307 10.59 -10.72 -29.05
N ASN A 308 9.48 -9.99 -28.92
CA ASN A 308 9.08 -8.99 -29.92
C ASN A 308 10.18 -7.93 -30.09
N PHE A 309 10.31 -7.36 -31.29
CA PHE A 309 11.30 -6.30 -31.53
C PHE A 309 11.15 -5.12 -30.55
N GLY A 310 9.91 -4.74 -30.21
CA GLY A 310 9.61 -3.68 -29.23
C GLY A 310 9.92 -4.03 -27.76
N SER A 311 10.41 -5.24 -27.47
CA SER A 311 10.73 -5.71 -26.13
C SER A 311 11.80 -4.85 -25.45
N GLN A 312 11.64 -4.66 -24.13
CA GLN A 312 12.65 -3.97 -23.33
C GLN A 312 13.85 -4.87 -22.94
N LYS A 313 13.74 -6.19 -23.16
CA LYS A 313 14.75 -7.20 -22.82
C LYS A 313 15.92 -7.13 -23.82
N VAL A 314 17.06 -6.58 -23.39
CA VAL A 314 18.30 -6.50 -24.19
C VAL A 314 19.04 -7.84 -24.25
N ASN A 315 18.99 -8.63 -23.17
CA ASN A 315 19.74 -9.86 -23.03
C ASN A 315 18.81 -11.07 -22.86
N CYS A 316 19.28 -12.25 -23.28
CA CYS A 316 18.67 -13.53 -22.96
C CYS A 316 18.77 -13.82 -21.46
N GLU A 317 17.72 -14.42 -20.89
CA GLU A 317 17.65 -14.81 -19.48
C GLU A 317 18.56 -16.01 -19.19
N ASN A 318 18.63 -16.96 -20.11
CA ASN A 318 19.41 -18.19 -19.98
C ASN A 318 20.93 -17.98 -20.04
N GLY A 319 21.68 -18.86 -19.37
CA GLY A 319 23.13 -19.01 -19.53
C GLY A 319 23.49 -19.51 -20.93
N HIS A 320 24.47 -18.89 -21.59
CA HIS A 320 25.02 -19.38 -22.86
C HIS A 320 26.52 -19.12 -22.99
N ARG A 321 27.23 -20.03 -23.67
CA ARG A 321 28.62 -19.89 -24.13
C ARG A 321 28.89 -20.90 -25.27
N LYS A 322 29.81 -20.62 -26.21
CA LYS A 322 30.14 -21.60 -27.26
C LYS A 322 31.18 -22.64 -26.82
N SER A 323 32.01 -22.31 -25.82
CA SER A 323 33.02 -23.23 -25.29
C SER A 323 33.37 -22.91 -23.83
N SER A 324 34.02 -23.86 -23.15
CA SER A 324 34.56 -23.70 -21.80
C SER A 324 35.63 -22.59 -21.67
N LYS A 325 36.13 -22.05 -22.79
CA LYS A 325 37.09 -20.93 -22.84
C LYS A 325 36.44 -19.57 -23.08
N GLU A 326 35.19 -19.51 -23.53
CA GLU A 326 34.48 -18.24 -23.68
C GLU A 326 33.89 -17.79 -22.34
N THR A 327 34.04 -16.51 -22.00
CA THR A 327 33.44 -15.90 -20.80
C THR A 327 31.91 -15.96 -20.90
N MET A 328 31.24 -16.50 -19.88
CA MET A 328 29.79 -16.65 -19.82
C MET A 328 29.08 -15.32 -19.51
N LEU A 329 29.14 -14.37 -20.46
CA LEU A 329 28.52 -13.05 -20.35
C LEU A 329 27.00 -13.11 -20.54
N MET A 330 26.32 -12.04 -20.15
CA MET A 330 24.93 -11.81 -20.56
C MET A 330 24.85 -11.72 -22.09
N THR A 331 24.08 -12.61 -22.70
CA THR A 331 24.00 -12.74 -24.15
C THR A 331 23.01 -11.73 -24.72
N GLU A 332 23.49 -10.75 -25.48
CA GLU A 332 22.63 -9.77 -26.16
C GLU A 332 21.74 -10.45 -27.21
N MET A 333 20.46 -10.09 -27.23
CA MET A 333 19.48 -10.58 -28.20
C MET A 333 19.78 -9.98 -29.57
N VAL A 334 19.75 -10.81 -30.62
CA VAL A 334 20.05 -10.39 -32.00
C VAL A 334 18.75 -10.11 -32.74
N HIS A 335 18.74 -9.01 -33.50
CA HIS A 335 17.62 -8.63 -34.35
C HIS A 335 17.51 -9.56 -35.56
N GLN A 336 16.35 -10.22 -35.71
CA GLN A 336 15.94 -10.93 -36.91
C GLN A 336 14.97 -10.03 -37.70
N PRO A 337 15.41 -9.42 -38.82
CA PRO A 337 14.58 -8.51 -39.62
C PRO A 337 13.47 -9.25 -40.37
N CYS A 338 12.47 -8.49 -40.82
CA CYS A 338 11.36 -8.98 -41.62
C CYS A 338 11.18 -8.11 -42.87
N SER A 339 10.69 -8.73 -43.96
CA SER A 339 10.41 -8.08 -45.25
C SER A 339 8.94 -7.70 -45.44
N THR A 340 8.04 -8.18 -44.57
CA THR A 340 6.61 -7.83 -44.60
C THR A 340 6.40 -6.34 -44.42
N ARG A 341 5.54 -5.77 -45.27
CA ARG A 341 5.19 -4.35 -45.25
C ARG A 341 3.68 -4.17 -45.06
N PHE A 342 3.35 -3.11 -44.36
CA PHE A 342 1.99 -2.66 -44.08
C PHE A 342 1.81 -1.27 -44.68
N THR A 343 0.83 -1.10 -45.55
CA THR A 343 0.47 0.20 -46.14
C THR A 343 -0.97 0.51 -45.72
N VAL A 344 -1.14 1.52 -44.87
CA VAL A 344 -2.42 2.04 -44.41
C VAL A 344 -2.78 3.24 -45.29
N ILE A 345 -3.98 3.24 -45.84
CA ILE A 345 -4.52 4.28 -46.70
C ILE A 345 -5.82 4.77 -46.05
N ARG A 346 -5.88 6.07 -45.77
CA ARG A 346 -7.02 6.73 -45.13
C ARG A 346 -7.34 8.04 -45.84
N PRO A 347 -8.61 8.49 -45.88
CA PRO A 347 -8.97 9.79 -46.45
C PRO A 347 -8.16 10.93 -45.82
N GLU A 348 -7.90 11.98 -46.60
CA GLU A 348 -7.36 13.24 -46.08
C GLU A 348 -8.41 14.03 -45.28
N ASP A 349 -7.93 14.97 -44.47
CA ASP A 349 -8.77 15.82 -43.63
C ASP A 349 -9.78 16.59 -44.51
N GLY A 350 -11.07 16.41 -44.24
CA GLY A 350 -12.19 16.92 -45.06
C GLY A 350 -12.94 15.85 -45.86
N TYR A 351 -12.33 14.70 -46.20
CA TYR A 351 -12.99 13.62 -46.95
C TYR A 351 -13.55 12.49 -46.06
N TRP A 352 -13.30 12.54 -44.75
CA TRP A 352 -13.71 11.49 -43.80
C TRP A 352 -15.22 11.28 -43.70
N GLU A 353 -16.02 12.35 -43.66
CA GLU A 353 -17.49 12.26 -43.57
C GLU A 353 -18.15 11.69 -44.85
N ALA A 354 -17.46 11.82 -45.98
CA ALA A 354 -17.87 11.27 -47.26
C ALA A 354 -17.49 9.79 -47.40
N CYS A 355 -16.34 9.38 -46.84
CA CYS A 355 -15.82 8.01 -46.90
C CYS A 355 -15.18 7.59 -45.55
N PRO A 356 -15.96 7.18 -44.54
CA PRO A 356 -15.44 6.73 -43.24
C PRO A 356 -14.90 5.30 -43.34
N LYS A 357 -13.88 5.10 -44.18
CA LYS A 357 -13.27 3.78 -44.44
C LYS A 357 -11.74 3.89 -44.42
N ILE A 358 -11.09 2.89 -43.87
CA ILE A 358 -9.62 2.77 -43.87
C ILE A 358 -9.25 1.49 -44.60
N LEU A 359 -8.32 1.59 -45.55
CA LEU A 359 -7.77 0.46 -46.28
C LEU A 359 -6.38 0.13 -45.73
N LEU A 360 -6.19 -1.11 -45.27
CA LEU A 360 -4.89 -1.67 -44.91
C LEU A 360 -4.47 -2.68 -45.98
N LEU A 361 -3.24 -2.58 -46.47
CA LEU A 361 -2.62 -3.52 -47.40
C LEU A 361 -1.45 -4.21 -46.72
N CYS A 362 -1.38 -5.53 -46.83
CA CYS A 362 -0.37 -6.38 -46.21
C CYS A 362 0.27 -7.28 -47.28
N HIS A 363 1.60 -7.30 -47.35
CA HIS A 363 2.32 -8.01 -48.41
C HIS A 363 3.68 -8.55 -47.97
N SER A 364 4.10 -9.64 -48.61
CA SER A 364 5.26 -10.49 -48.30
C SER A 364 5.13 -11.31 -46.99
N PRO A 365 5.63 -12.57 -46.96
CA PRO A 365 5.49 -13.46 -45.81
C PRO A 365 6.37 -13.03 -44.64
N HIS A 366 5.94 -13.34 -43.41
CA HIS A 366 6.74 -13.13 -42.22
C HIS A 366 7.88 -14.15 -42.14
N THR A 367 9.10 -13.67 -42.02
CA THR A 367 10.34 -14.48 -41.92
C THR A 367 10.78 -14.67 -40.47
N HIS A 368 9.81 -14.93 -39.57
CA HIS A 368 10.02 -15.14 -38.15
C HIS A 368 8.81 -15.85 -37.51
N PRO A 369 8.97 -16.55 -36.36
CA PRO A 369 7.87 -17.05 -35.53
C PRO A 369 6.78 -16.03 -35.19
N ILE A 370 5.60 -16.51 -34.80
CA ILE A 370 4.47 -15.64 -34.41
C ILE A 370 4.87 -14.81 -33.18
N PRO A 371 4.84 -13.46 -33.24
CA PRO A 371 5.19 -12.60 -32.11
C PRO A 371 4.08 -12.61 -31.06
N PHE A 372 4.43 -12.33 -29.80
CA PHE A 372 3.47 -12.31 -28.69
C PHE A 372 2.55 -11.07 -28.76
N PRO A 373 1.27 -11.15 -28.31
CA PRO A 373 0.34 -10.02 -28.31
C PRO A 373 0.64 -9.07 -27.14
N THR A 374 1.82 -8.44 -27.13
CA THR A 374 2.23 -7.49 -26.08
C THR A 374 1.60 -6.11 -26.22
N THR A 375 1.15 -5.75 -27.42
CA THR A 375 0.51 -4.48 -27.71
C THR A 375 -0.95 -4.55 -27.28
N THR A 376 -1.38 -3.72 -26.33
CA THR A 376 -2.81 -3.58 -26.00
C THR A 376 -3.52 -2.80 -27.11
N PRO A 377 -4.58 -3.33 -27.74
CA PRO A 377 -5.33 -2.62 -28.77
C PRO A 377 -5.90 -1.28 -28.29
N VAL A 378 -6.06 -0.33 -29.22
CA VAL A 378 -6.42 1.06 -28.91
C VAL A 378 -7.76 1.16 -28.18
N HIS A 379 -8.79 0.41 -28.59
CA HIS A 379 -10.11 0.43 -27.97
C HIS A 379 -10.09 -0.06 -26.50
N ILE A 380 -9.48 -1.23 -26.22
CA ILE A 380 -9.27 -1.74 -24.86
C ILE A 380 -8.47 -0.74 -24.02
N LYS A 381 -7.41 -0.15 -24.58
CA LYS A 381 -6.62 0.86 -23.87
C LYS A 381 -7.45 2.09 -23.50
N SER A 382 -8.36 2.52 -24.38
CA SER A 382 -9.31 3.61 -24.10
C SER A 382 -10.32 3.22 -23.02
N GLU A 383 -10.86 2.00 -23.05
CA GLU A 383 -11.77 1.52 -22.00
C GLU A 383 -11.08 1.45 -20.63
N ILE A 384 -9.86 0.94 -20.55
CA ILE A 384 -9.06 0.94 -19.32
C ILE A 384 -8.78 2.38 -18.83
N LYS A 385 -8.54 3.34 -19.73
CA LYS A 385 -8.39 4.77 -19.36
C LYS A 385 -9.68 5.34 -18.76
N VAL A 386 -10.83 5.09 -19.38
CA VAL A 386 -12.14 5.53 -18.86
C VAL A 386 -12.39 4.92 -17.48
N LEU A 387 -12.10 3.63 -17.29
CA LEU A 387 -12.19 2.98 -15.98
C LEU A 387 -11.26 3.63 -14.95
N ILE A 388 -10.00 3.94 -15.29
CA ILE A 388 -9.07 4.64 -14.37
C ILE A 388 -9.59 6.03 -14.00
N GLN A 389 -10.13 6.79 -14.96
CA GLN A 389 -10.67 8.13 -14.74
C GLN A 389 -11.91 8.11 -13.83
N SER A 390 -12.75 7.05 -13.92
CA SER A 390 -13.94 6.88 -13.07
C SER A 390 -13.67 6.67 -11.57
N LEU A 391 -12.40 6.50 -11.17
CA LEU A 391 -12.01 6.23 -9.77
C LEU A 391 -11.87 7.51 -8.93
N GLU A 392 -11.98 8.69 -9.54
CA GLU A 392 -12.06 10.01 -8.88
C GLU A 392 -11.11 10.18 -7.67
N HIS A 393 -11.68 10.14 -6.45
CA HIS A 393 -10.98 10.38 -5.18
C HIS A 393 -9.96 9.29 -4.83
N GLU A 394 -10.04 8.11 -5.44
CA GLU A 394 -9.06 7.05 -5.26
C GLU A 394 -7.81 7.19 -6.14
N LEU A 395 -7.93 7.90 -7.28
CA LEU A 395 -6.96 7.90 -8.39
C LEU A 395 -5.53 8.24 -7.97
N ALA A 396 -5.36 9.21 -7.07
CA ALA A 396 -4.05 9.71 -6.62
C ALA A 396 -3.15 8.63 -6.00
N ASP A 397 -3.74 7.60 -5.37
CA ASP A 397 -3.03 6.48 -4.73
C ASP A 397 -3.32 5.14 -5.42
N MET A 398 -3.75 5.19 -6.69
CA MET A 398 -4.09 4.00 -7.45
C MET A 398 -2.82 3.24 -7.85
N THR A 399 -2.87 1.92 -7.70
CA THR A 399 -1.78 1.01 -8.09
C THR A 399 -2.36 -0.14 -8.91
N PRO A 400 -1.59 -0.83 -9.76
CA PRO A 400 -2.11 -1.94 -10.56
C PRO A 400 -2.87 -2.98 -9.72
N ARG A 401 -2.34 -3.32 -8.53
CA ARG A 401 -2.98 -4.29 -7.63
C ARG A 401 -4.26 -3.78 -6.96
N ARG A 402 -4.37 -2.46 -6.69
CA ARG A 402 -5.63 -1.85 -6.22
C ARG A 402 -6.65 -1.82 -7.37
N PHE A 403 -6.22 -1.38 -8.56
CA PHE A 403 -7.04 -1.30 -9.77
C PHE A 403 -7.67 -2.65 -10.14
N CYS A 404 -6.88 -3.72 -10.27
CA CYS A 404 -7.40 -5.06 -10.61
C CYS A 404 -8.37 -5.64 -9.57
N ARG A 405 -8.40 -5.10 -8.34
CA ARG A 405 -9.29 -5.53 -7.25
C ARG A 405 -10.44 -4.55 -6.99
N HIS A 406 -10.48 -3.41 -7.69
CA HIS A 406 -11.48 -2.38 -7.43
C HIS A 406 -12.87 -2.87 -7.89
N PRO A 407 -13.93 -2.75 -7.07
CA PRO A 407 -15.25 -3.32 -7.39
C PRO A 407 -15.81 -2.89 -8.75
N ALA A 408 -15.65 -1.62 -9.14
CA ALA A 408 -16.10 -1.14 -10.45
C ALA A 408 -15.33 -1.79 -11.61
N VAL A 409 -14.04 -2.09 -11.43
CA VAL A 409 -13.22 -2.79 -12.44
C VAL A 409 -13.65 -4.24 -12.50
N VAL A 410 -13.71 -4.96 -11.37
CA VAL A 410 -14.14 -6.37 -11.31
C VAL A 410 -15.53 -6.56 -11.93
N ASN A 411 -16.49 -5.69 -11.61
CA ASN A 411 -17.81 -5.73 -12.21
C ASN A 411 -17.79 -5.47 -13.71
N ARG A 412 -16.95 -4.55 -14.20
CA ARG A 412 -16.81 -4.31 -15.64
C ARG A 412 -16.17 -5.49 -16.36
N VAL A 413 -15.14 -6.12 -15.81
CA VAL A 413 -14.54 -7.33 -16.41
C VAL A 413 -15.57 -8.46 -16.47
N LYS A 414 -16.38 -8.66 -15.41
CA LYS A 414 -17.49 -9.65 -15.42
C LYS A 414 -18.54 -9.38 -16.51
N GLN A 415 -18.79 -8.13 -16.88
CA GLN A 415 -19.69 -7.79 -18.00
C GLN A 415 -19.08 -8.06 -19.37
N LEU A 416 -17.75 -7.97 -19.49
CA LEU A 416 -17.01 -8.15 -20.75
C LEU A 416 -16.63 -9.61 -21.02
N CYS A 417 -16.48 -10.41 -19.95
CA CYS A 417 -16.17 -11.84 -20.00
C CYS A 417 -17.18 -12.60 -19.12
N PRO A 418 -18.45 -12.74 -19.56
CA PRO A 418 -19.51 -13.35 -18.76
C PRO A 418 -19.39 -14.88 -18.64
N ASP A 419 -18.70 -15.52 -19.58
CA ASP A 419 -18.54 -16.98 -19.66
C ASP A 419 -17.42 -17.52 -18.75
N GLU A 420 -16.64 -16.62 -18.16
CA GLU A 420 -15.53 -16.92 -17.24
C GLU A 420 -16.00 -16.85 -15.78
N GLU A 421 -15.65 -17.84 -14.95
CA GLU A 421 -16.07 -17.91 -13.54
C GLU A 421 -15.38 -16.83 -12.67
N GLU A 422 -14.07 -16.67 -12.86
CA GLU A 422 -13.24 -15.66 -12.18
C GLU A 422 -12.53 -14.74 -13.19
N PRO A 423 -13.26 -13.88 -13.91
CA PRO A 423 -12.70 -13.10 -15.00
C PRO A 423 -11.73 -12.04 -14.49
N THR A 424 -10.60 -11.94 -15.20
CA THR A 424 -9.52 -10.97 -14.93
C THR A 424 -9.23 -10.15 -16.19
N LEU A 425 -8.54 -9.01 -16.03
CA LEU A 425 -8.15 -8.16 -17.16
C LEU A 425 -7.37 -8.90 -18.27
N ALA A 426 -6.69 -10.01 -17.94
CA ALA A 426 -5.99 -10.84 -18.92
C ALA A 426 -6.93 -11.56 -19.90
N HIS A 427 -8.17 -11.84 -19.52
CA HIS A 427 -9.20 -12.46 -20.38
C HIS A 427 -9.74 -11.47 -21.42
N ILE A 428 -9.75 -10.17 -21.10
CA ILE A 428 -10.02 -9.11 -22.08
C ILE A 428 -8.88 -9.06 -23.11
N HIS A 429 -7.62 -9.04 -22.64
CA HIS A 429 -6.45 -9.09 -23.52
C HIS A 429 -5.17 -9.55 -22.78
N PRO A 430 -4.38 -10.50 -23.35
CA PRO A 430 -3.18 -11.04 -22.68
C PRO A 430 -2.15 -9.99 -22.25
N SER A 431 -1.99 -8.88 -22.98
CA SER A 431 -1.08 -7.79 -22.60
C SER A 431 -1.40 -7.14 -21.24
N LEU A 432 -2.63 -7.28 -20.74
CA LEU A 432 -3.06 -6.74 -19.44
C LEU A 432 -2.66 -7.64 -18.26
N ALA A 433 -2.18 -8.85 -18.51
CA ALA A 433 -1.46 -9.63 -17.49
C ALA A 433 -0.16 -8.93 -17.05
N ASN A 434 0.42 -8.08 -17.89
CA ASN A 434 1.57 -7.25 -17.52
C ASN A 434 1.13 -6.05 -16.68
N LEU A 435 1.32 -6.14 -15.36
CA LEU A 435 1.02 -5.05 -14.43
C LEU A 435 1.80 -3.75 -14.71
N ASP A 436 2.95 -3.80 -15.40
CA ASP A 436 3.68 -2.58 -15.80
C ASP A 436 2.94 -1.80 -16.92
N HIS A 437 2.17 -2.47 -17.77
CA HIS A 437 1.28 -1.78 -18.72
C HIS A 437 0.17 -1.04 -17.98
N ILE A 438 -0.46 -1.70 -17.01
CA ILE A 438 -1.48 -1.09 -16.16
C ILE A 438 -0.87 0.08 -15.36
N ALA A 439 0.33 -0.08 -14.81
CA ALA A 439 1.06 0.99 -14.13
C ALA A 439 1.33 2.18 -15.06
N SER A 440 1.76 1.91 -16.30
CA SER A 440 1.97 2.95 -17.31
C SER A 440 0.69 3.71 -17.63
N TYR A 441 -0.46 3.03 -17.73
CA TYR A 441 -1.76 3.68 -17.98
C TYR A 441 -2.19 4.51 -16.77
N ILE A 442 -2.13 3.94 -15.56
CA ILE A 442 -2.44 4.65 -14.30
C ILE A 442 -1.54 5.90 -14.16
N HIS A 443 -0.23 5.78 -14.34
CA HIS A 443 0.68 6.93 -14.29
C HIS A 443 0.42 7.97 -15.37
N THR A 444 -0.06 7.56 -16.55
CA THR A 444 -0.44 8.51 -17.62
C THR A 444 -1.67 9.32 -17.21
N GLU A 445 -2.70 8.66 -16.66
CA GLU A 445 -3.92 9.35 -16.20
C GLU A 445 -3.67 10.18 -14.93
N ILE A 446 -2.91 9.68 -13.95
CA ILE A 446 -2.49 10.46 -12.78
C ILE A 446 -1.74 11.72 -13.23
N LYS A 447 -0.83 11.63 -14.21
CA LYS A 447 -0.11 12.81 -14.72
C LYS A 447 -1.02 13.77 -15.49
N ALA A 448 -2.08 13.28 -16.12
CA ALA A 448 -3.06 14.11 -16.82
C ALA A 448 -4.01 14.83 -15.86
N CYS A 449 -4.56 14.11 -14.87
CA CYS A 449 -5.52 14.64 -13.89
C CYS A 449 -4.86 15.41 -12.74
N LEU A 450 -3.62 15.07 -12.38
CA LEU A 450 -2.84 15.66 -11.27
C LEU A 450 -1.46 16.10 -11.79
N PRO A 451 -1.39 17.14 -12.66
CA PRO A 451 -0.17 17.54 -13.37
C PRO A 451 0.94 18.08 -12.45
N LYS A 452 0.60 18.50 -11.22
CA LYS A 452 1.54 18.90 -10.16
C LYS A 452 1.88 17.75 -9.17
N GLY A 453 1.49 16.52 -9.50
CA GLY A 453 1.71 15.34 -8.66
C GLY A 453 0.76 15.24 -7.48
N THR A 454 1.10 14.39 -6.50
CA THR A 454 0.23 14.04 -5.36
C THR A 454 0.75 14.52 -3.99
N GLY A 455 1.84 15.28 -4.00
CA GLY A 455 2.41 15.95 -2.82
C GLY A 455 1.85 17.36 -2.62
N TRP A 456 2.63 18.22 -1.93
CA TRP A 456 2.24 19.60 -1.61
C TRP A 456 1.84 20.43 -2.84
N ASP A 457 2.64 20.40 -3.91
CA ASP A 457 2.35 21.14 -5.14
C ASP A 457 1.03 20.69 -5.81
N GLY A 458 0.64 19.42 -5.61
CA GLY A 458 -0.65 18.89 -6.03
C GLY A 458 -1.82 19.46 -5.23
N VAL A 459 -1.63 19.73 -3.94
CA VAL A 459 -2.63 20.38 -3.07
C VAL A 459 -2.75 21.88 -3.39
N LEU A 460 -1.63 22.56 -3.63
CA LEU A 460 -1.63 23.95 -4.10
C LEU A 460 -2.46 24.10 -5.39
N HIS A 461 -2.27 23.19 -6.36
CA HIS A 461 -3.06 23.16 -7.58
C HIS A 461 -4.53 22.83 -7.34
N MET A 462 -4.83 21.90 -6.43
CA MET A 462 -6.21 21.57 -6.04
C MET A 462 -6.93 22.78 -5.45
N LYS A 463 -6.28 23.58 -4.58
CA LYS A 463 -6.85 24.81 -4.03
C LYS A 463 -7.10 25.87 -5.10
N SER A 464 -6.12 26.14 -5.98
CA SER A 464 -6.29 27.06 -7.13
C SER A 464 -7.55 26.73 -7.94
N LYS A 465 -7.68 25.47 -8.37
CA LYS A 465 -8.83 25.01 -9.17
C LYS A 465 -10.15 25.14 -8.39
N GLN A 466 -10.13 24.84 -7.10
CA GLN A 466 -11.29 24.91 -6.24
C GLN A 466 -11.75 26.37 -5.98
N ASP A 467 -10.81 27.32 -5.97
CA ASP A 467 -11.08 28.75 -5.87
C ASP A 467 -11.61 29.32 -7.20
N GLU A 468 -11.09 28.83 -8.34
CA GLU A 468 -11.60 29.11 -9.69
C GLU A 468 -13.03 28.56 -9.90
N GLU A 469 -13.37 27.42 -9.29
CA GLU A 469 -14.70 26.76 -9.39
C GLU A 469 -15.82 27.50 -8.63
N GLY A 470 -15.51 28.44 -7.73
CA GLY A 470 -16.48 29.28 -7.03
C GLY A 470 -17.44 28.58 -6.05
N SER A 471 -17.39 27.25 -5.91
CA SER A 471 -18.20 26.48 -4.95
C SER A 471 -17.55 26.45 -3.57
N THR A 472 -18.33 26.34 -2.49
CA THR A 472 -17.85 26.24 -1.10
C THR A 472 -16.64 25.29 -0.97
N PRO A 473 -15.42 25.84 -0.80
CA PRO A 473 -14.21 25.03 -0.91
C PRO A 473 -14.06 24.03 0.26
N TYR A 474 -13.53 22.82 0.04
CA TYR A 474 -13.23 21.86 1.13
C TYR A 474 -11.84 22.12 1.74
N ILE A 475 -10.83 22.40 0.91
CA ILE A 475 -9.57 22.95 1.42
C ILE A 475 -9.80 24.43 1.68
N ARG A 476 -9.80 24.86 2.93
CA ARG A 476 -9.96 26.28 3.28
C ARG A 476 -8.63 27.01 3.31
N GLU A 477 -7.72 26.49 4.11
CA GLU A 477 -6.54 27.19 4.53
C GLU A 477 -5.27 26.38 4.30
N MET A 478 -4.20 27.07 3.88
CA MET A 478 -2.90 26.47 3.53
C MET A 478 -1.77 27.42 3.92
N LYS A 479 -1.16 27.19 5.08
CA LYS A 479 -0.12 28.08 5.63
C LYS A 479 1.25 27.43 5.61
N GLN A 480 2.21 28.04 4.90
CA GLN A 480 3.62 27.66 4.96
C GLN A 480 4.37 28.63 5.90
N ILE A 481 4.81 28.13 7.05
CA ILE A 481 5.40 28.93 8.13
C ILE A 481 6.89 28.60 8.28
N SER A 482 7.75 29.61 8.45
CA SER A 482 9.18 29.40 8.64
C SER A 482 9.49 28.74 10.00
N TRP A 483 10.53 27.90 10.06
CA TRP A 483 10.95 27.26 11.30
C TRP A 483 11.41 28.25 12.40
N GLN A 484 11.81 29.46 12.02
CA GLN A 484 12.11 30.57 12.95
C GLN A 484 10.82 31.10 13.59
N ARG A 485 9.78 31.41 12.80
CA ARG A 485 8.44 31.80 13.33
C ARG A 485 7.77 30.73 14.21
N LEU A 486 8.19 29.46 14.11
CA LEU A 486 7.76 28.37 15.00
C LEU A 486 8.56 28.25 16.31
N LYS A 487 9.72 28.93 16.42
CA LYS A 487 10.55 29.03 17.64
C LYS A 487 10.33 30.35 18.37
N ASP A 488 10.31 31.45 17.62
CA ASP A 488 10.39 32.82 18.14
C ASP A 488 8.97 33.43 18.32
N GLY A 489 8.10 32.70 19.00
CA GLY A 489 6.69 33.06 19.17
C GLY A 489 6.43 34.17 20.20
N GLY A 490 6.90 35.38 19.92
CA GLY A 490 6.48 36.64 20.54
C GLY A 490 6.30 37.71 19.44
N ASP A 491 5.18 38.44 19.55
CA ASP A 491 4.71 39.60 18.77
C ASP A 491 4.58 39.53 17.23
N ASP A 492 3.34 39.85 16.81
CA ASP A 492 2.86 40.65 15.65
C ASP A 492 3.19 40.22 14.19
N SER A 493 2.35 40.48 13.17
CA SER A 493 1.10 41.28 13.07
C SER A 493 0.08 40.68 12.07
N GLU A 494 -1.20 41.09 12.22
CA GLU A 494 -2.20 41.57 11.23
C GLU A 494 -2.69 40.77 9.97
N ASP A 495 -4.02 40.88 9.79
CA ASP A 495 -4.91 41.00 8.59
C ASP A 495 -5.57 39.84 7.76
N GLU A 496 -6.91 40.05 7.63
CA GLU A 496 -7.95 39.81 6.58
C GLU A 496 -8.43 38.41 6.04
N ASP A 497 -9.76 38.21 6.17
CA ASP A 497 -10.85 37.60 5.33
C ASP A 497 -10.79 36.23 4.55
N GLY A 498 -11.89 35.45 4.69
CA GLY A 498 -12.38 34.41 3.74
C GLY A 498 -12.34 32.88 4.12
N PRO A 499 -13.32 32.03 3.68
CA PRO A 499 -14.36 31.35 4.55
C PRO A 499 -14.17 29.85 5.09
N LEU A 500 -15.10 29.22 5.89
CA LEU A 500 -16.02 28.01 5.67
C LEU A 500 -17.23 27.82 6.66
N GLU A 501 -18.42 27.54 6.07
CA GLU A 501 -19.72 27.10 6.65
C GLU A 501 -19.69 26.18 7.90
N GLY A 502 -20.37 26.65 8.96
CA GLY A 502 -21.27 25.78 9.75
C GLY A 502 -20.72 25.15 11.04
N LEU A 503 -20.56 25.97 12.08
CA LEU A 503 -20.90 25.53 13.44
C LEU A 503 -22.31 26.04 13.76
N ASP A 504 -23.23 25.13 14.09
CA ASP A 504 -24.47 25.51 14.79
C ASP A 504 -24.11 25.98 16.22
N ASP A 505 -24.92 26.90 16.77
CA ASP A 505 -24.72 27.47 18.13
C ASP A 505 -24.66 26.39 19.23
N ASP A 506 -25.22 25.20 18.96
CA ASP A 506 -25.38 24.08 19.88
C ASP A 506 -24.13 23.18 20.01
N CYS A 507 -22.96 23.63 19.57
CA CYS A 507 -21.72 22.84 19.60
C CYS A 507 -21.05 22.82 21.00
N PHE A 508 -21.74 22.26 21.99
CA PHE A 508 -21.39 22.35 23.41
C PHE A 508 -20.12 21.58 23.84
N LYS A 509 -19.69 20.56 23.09
CA LYS A 509 -18.62 19.62 23.50
C LYS A 509 -17.72 19.26 22.32
N LEU A 510 -16.43 19.52 22.46
CA LEU A 510 -15.42 19.22 21.46
C LEU A 510 -14.49 18.10 21.89
N ILE A 511 -14.06 17.29 20.93
CA ILE A 511 -13.08 16.21 21.10
C ILE A 511 -12.04 16.34 19.98
N SER A 512 -10.74 16.23 20.29
CA SER A 512 -9.68 16.25 19.27
C SER A 512 -8.57 15.24 19.51
N ASP A 513 -8.05 14.68 18.41
CA ASP A 513 -6.97 13.69 18.36
C ASP A 513 -6.08 13.92 17.13
N ILE A 514 -4.92 13.26 17.08
CA ILE A 514 -3.92 13.37 16.01
C ILE A 514 -3.52 11.98 15.51
N SER A 515 -3.89 11.68 14.26
CA SER A 515 -3.47 10.49 13.54
C SER A 515 -2.13 10.69 12.82
N PHE A 516 -1.26 9.67 12.90
CA PHE A 516 0.05 9.62 12.23
C PHE A 516 0.10 8.58 11.10
N LYS A 517 -1.03 7.89 10.85
CA LYS A 517 -1.04 6.64 10.07
C LYS A 517 -1.44 6.81 8.60
N ARG A 518 -2.38 7.71 8.31
CA ARG A 518 -3.02 7.77 6.97
C ARG A 518 -2.10 8.39 5.91
N VAL A 519 -1.46 9.53 6.21
CA VAL A 519 -0.59 10.25 5.27
C VAL A 519 0.84 10.32 5.83
N PRO A 520 1.78 9.49 5.35
CA PRO A 520 3.16 9.46 5.86
C PRO A 520 3.86 10.83 5.77
N GLY A 521 4.54 11.22 6.86
CA GLY A 521 5.20 12.53 6.97
C GLY A 521 4.29 13.67 7.43
N TRP A 522 2.98 13.44 7.49
CA TRP A 522 1.99 14.40 7.97
C TRP A 522 1.28 13.87 9.22
N LYS A 523 0.78 14.80 10.03
CA LYS A 523 0.02 14.58 11.26
C LYS A 523 -1.38 15.10 10.98
N GLU A 524 -2.36 14.22 11.00
CA GLU A 524 -3.75 14.58 10.75
C GLU A 524 -4.43 14.85 12.09
N PHE A 525 -4.57 16.13 12.41
CA PHE A 525 -5.42 16.59 13.49
C PHE A 525 -6.89 16.49 13.05
N GLU A 526 -7.75 15.93 13.89
CA GLU A 526 -9.20 15.86 13.67
C GLU A 526 -9.93 16.48 14.87
N LEU A 527 -10.84 17.41 14.60
CA LEU A 527 -11.75 18.00 15.58
C LEU A 527 -13.15 17.48 15.31
N VAL A 528 -13.79 16.90 16.33
CA VAL A 528 -15.16 16.38 16.25
C VAL A 528 -16.02 16.93 17.37
N SER A 529 -17.32 17.02 17.08
CA SER A 529 -18.38 17.18 18.08
C SER A 529 -19.20 15.90 18.17
N VAL A 530 -19.88 15.73 19.30
CA VAL A 530 -20.87 14.68 19.51
C VAL A 530 -22.24 15.36 19.56
N ASP A 531 -22.96 15.28 18.45
CA ASP A 531 -24.32 15.80 18.36
C ASP A 531 -25.24 14.99 19.29
N HIS A 532 -25.98 15.73 20.11
CA HIS A 532 -26.95 15.21 21.07
C HIS A 532 -28.40 15.60 20.72
N GLU A 533 -28.62 16.57 19.83
CA GLU A 533 -29.90 17.25 19.64
C GLU A 533 -30.24 17.45 18.17
N THR A 534 -31.02 16.51 17.63
CA THR A 534 -31.80 16.72 16.40
C THR A 534 -33.27 16.41 16.70
N SER A 535 -34.15 17.33 16.32
CA SER A 535 -35.21 17.81 17.23
C SER A 535 -36.59 17.12 17.15
N GLN A 536 -37.47 17.56 18.06
CA GLN A 536 -38.92 17.30 18.21
C GLN A 536 -39.40 15.88 18.55
N GLU A 537 -38.70 14.81 18.18
CA GLU A 537 -38.89 13.51 18.85
C GLU A 537 -37.62 13.13 19.63
N LYS A 538 -37.78 12.73 20.91
CA LYS A 538 -36.69 12.37 21.84
C LYS A 538 -36.01 11.04 21.48
N SER A 539 -35.48 10.96 20.27
CA SER A 539 -35.09 9.74 19.56
C SER A 539 -33.57 9.61 19.47
N PHE A 540 -32.89 9.96 20.58
CA PHE A 540 -31.44 10.04 20.79
C PHE A 540 -30.60 9.11 19.90
N GLN A 541 -29.94 9.69 18.90
CA GLN A 541 -28.83 9.05 18.20
C GLN A 541 -27.58 9.91 18.42
N LEU A 542 -26.60 9.40 19.18
CA LEU A 542 -25.29 10.03 19.23
C LEU A 542 -24.63 9.90 17.85
N ALA A 543 -24.38 11.03 17.19
CA ALA A 543 -23.64 11.12 15.94
C ALA A 543 -22.34 11.89 16.17
N VAL A 544 -21.22 11.35 15.69
CA VAL A 544 -19.94 12.08 15.67
C VAL A 544 -19.90 12.90 14.39
N VAL A 545 -19.80 14.21 14.53
CA VAL A 545 -19.70 15.16 13.42
C VAL A 545 -18.26 15.67 13.37
N VAL A 546 -17.62 15.50 12.22
CA VAL A 546 -16.26 16.02 11.98
C VAL A 546 -16.37 17.48 11.60
N ILE A 547 -15.80 18.36 12.43
CA ILE A 547 -15.81 19.81 12.21
C ILE A 547 -14.68 20.19 11.27
N CYS A 548 -13.45 19.72 11.55
CA CYS A 548 -12.31 19.98 10.69
C CYS A 548 -11.26 18.88 10.74
N ARG A 549 -10.49 18.80 9.64
CA ARG A 549 -9.26 18.00 9.53
C ARG A 549 -8.12 18.94 9.13
N ALA A 550 -6.97 18.81 9.77
CA ALA A 550 -5.78 19.58 9.43
C ALA A 550 -4.55 18.68 9.30
N PHE A 551 -3.86 18.77 8.16
CA PHE A 551 -2.60 18.06 7.91
C PHE A 551 -1.43 18.96 8.29
N MET A 552 -0.68 18.59 9.32
CA MET A 552 0.41 19.37 9.91
C MET A 552 1.73 18.61 9.85
N ASN A 553 2.86 19.33 9.80
CA ASN A 553 4.20 18.74 9.95
C ASN A 553 4.82 18.98 11.36
N SER A 554 4.24 19.88 12.15
CA SER A 554 4.70 20.25 13.50
C SER A 554 3.70 19.85 14.59
N GLN A 555 4.21 19.65 15.81
CA GLN A 555 3.41 19.49 17.04
C GLN A 555 3.72 20.60 18.07
N SER A 556 4.38 21.69 17.66
CA SER A 556 4.70 22.77 18.60
C SER A 556 3.44 23.47 19.12
N ALA A 557 3.53 24.10 20.29
CA ALA A 557 2.40 24.88 20.83
C ALA A 557 1.99 26.03 19.90
N ARG A 558 2.97 26.70 19.27
CA ARG A 558 2.69 27.77 18.29
C ARG A 558 1.99 27.25 17.03
N ALA A 559 2.32 26.04 16.55
CA ALA A 559 1.62 25.44 15.42
C ALA A 559 0.15 25.15 15.75
N HIS A 560 -0.15 24.66 16.96
CA HIS A 560 -1.52 24.45 17.41
C HIS A 560 -2.27 25.75 17.70
N GLN A 561 -1.62 26.77 18.28
CA GLN A 561 -2.22 28.10 18.45
C GLN A 561 -2.67 28.70 17.11
N LEU A 562 -1.79 28.64 16.10
CA LEU A 562 -2.10 29.10 14.74
C LEU A 562 -3.21 28.25 14.09
N LEU A 563 -3.26 26.94 14.36
CA LEU A 563 -4.36 26.09 13.93
C LEU A 563 -5.70 26.52 14.55
N PHE A 564 -5.77 26.71 15.87
CA PHE A 564 -7.01 27.11 16.55
C PHE A 564 -7.47 28.51 16.15
N ALA A 565 -6.54 29.48 16.01
CA ALA A 565 -6.85 30.80 15.46
C ALA A 565 -7.39 30.70 14.02
N THR A 566 -6.82 29.83 13.19
CA THR A 566 -7.30 29.59 11.82
C THR A 566 -8.68 28.92 11.82
N ILE A 567 -8.95 27.97 12.72
CA ILE A 567 -10.29 27.36 12.87
C ILE A 567 -11.33 28.41 13.28
N ARG A 568 -11.04 29.27 14.27
CA ARG A 568 -11.94 30.36 14.69
C ARG A 568 -12.22 31.33 13.54
N SER A 569 -11.18 31.74 12.82
CA SER A 569 -11.29 32.61 11.64
C SER A 569 -12.18 31.98 10.57
N VAL A 570 -11.94 30.71 10.21
CA VAL A 570 -12.75 29.93 9.25
C VAL A 570 -14.22 29.85 9.67
N VAL A 571 -14.52 29.59 10.95
CA VAL A 571 -15.91 29.55 11.44
C VAL A 571 -16.60 30.92 11.35
N HIS A 572 -15.91 31.98 11.79
CA HIS A 572 -16.48 33.33 11.83
C HIS A 572 -16.95 33.78 10.45
N GLN A 573 -16.17 33.48 9.41
CA GLN A 573 -16.42 33.98 8.05
C GLN A 573 -17.75 33.50 7.42
N ASP A 574 -18.39 32.44 7.93
CA ASP A 574 -19.58 31.84 7.26
C ASP A 574 -20.75 31.63 8.19
N THR A 575 -20.48 31.47 9.48
CA THR A 575 -21.53 31.62 10.50
C THR A 575 -21.81 33.09 10.79
N GLN A 576 -20.90 34.00 10.42
CA GLN A 576 -20.87 35.41 10.82
C GLN A 576 -20.92 35.57 12.34
N ARG A 577 -20.33 34.59 13.05
CA ARG A 577 -20.33 34.45 14.52
C ARG A 577 -18.99 33.94 15.01
N ASP A 578 -18.47 34.55 16.07
CA ASP A 578 -17.26 34.07 16.71
C ASP A 578 -17.43 32.74 17.42
N VAL A 579 -16.33 31.97 17.49
CA VAL A 579 -16.26 30.77 18.34
C VAL A 579 -16.21 31.20 19.80
N GLU A 580 -17.36 31.13 20.47
CA GLU A 580 -17.47 31.48 21.88
C GLU A 580 -17.00 30.34 22.78
N TYR A 581 -16.28 30.71 23.84
CA TYR A 581 -15.86 29.81 24.92
C TYR A 581 -16.55 30.22 26.21
N ARG A 582 -17.21 29.27 26.89
CA ARG A 582 -18.03 29.55 28.09
C ARG A 582 -17.30 30.37 29.16
N HIS A 583 -16.09 29.97 29.53
CA HIS A 583 -15.33 30.64 30.59
C HIS A 583 -14.81 32.04 30.24
N LEU A 584 -15.03 32.50 28.99
CA LEU A 584 -14.68 33.84 28.51
C LEU A 584 -15.93 34.69 28.17
N HIS A 585 -17.01 34.08 27.68
CA HIS A 585 -18.17 34.78 27.11
C HIS A 585 -19.46 34.66 27.95
N SER A 586 -19.53 33.70 28.87
CA SER A 586 -20.69 33.53 29.74
C SER A 586 -20.73 34.57 30.86
N SER A 587 -21.94 34.99 31.19
CA SER A 587 -22.25 35.98 32.23
C SER A 587 -22.18 35.43 33.66
N SER A 588 -22.31 34.12 33.85
CA SER A 588 -22.38 33.46 35.16
C SER A 588 -21.90 32.02 35.12
N LEU A 589 -21.87 31.35 36.28
CA LEU A 589 -21.51 29.94 36.36
C LEU A 589 -22.61 29.00 35.82
N ASP A 590 -23.88 29.42 35.84
CA ASP A 590 -25.02 28.63 35.37
C ASP A 590 -25.37 28.88 33.89
N ASP A 591 -24.70 29.87 33.28
CA ASP A 591 -24.73 30.16 31.85
C ASP A 591 -23.91 29.10 31.07
N HIS A 592 -24.52 28.59 30.00
CA HIS A 592 -24.02 27.51 29.14
C HIS A 592 -23.78 27.99 27.69
N ARG A 593 -23.54 29.29 27.49
CA ARG A 593 -23.17 29.88 26.20
C ARG A 593 -21.76 29.42 25.75
N GLY A 594 -21.62 29.06 24.48
CA GLY A 594 -20.35 28.66 23.86
C GLY A 594 -19.81 27.29 24.28
N ILE A 595 -18.58 26.98 23.87
CA ILE A 595 -17.92 25.68 24.12
C ILE A 595 -17.79 25.44 25.63
N LEU A 596 -18.43 24.37 26.11
CA LEU A 596 -18.45 24.00 27.53
C LEU A 596 -17.25 23.13 27.93
N HIS A 597 -16.83 22.23 27.03
CA HIS A 597 -15.91 21.15 27.35
C HIS A 597 -15.04 20.74 26.15
N TRP A 598 -13.75 20.52 26.40
CA TRP A 598 -12.77 20.06 25.42
C TRP A 598 -12.08 18.77 25.89
N ALA A 599 -12.34 17.64 25.23
CA ALA A 599 -11.64 16.37 25.49
C ALA A 599 -10.47 16.19 24.53
N ALA A 600 -9.29 15.84 25.04
CA ALA A 600 -8.16 15.46 24.19
C ALA A 600 -7.17 14.55 24.91
N ASP A 601 -6.22 14.04 24.13
CA ASP A 601 -5.08 13.27 24.61
C ASP A 601 -4.04 14.14 25.33
N GLN A 602 -3.11 13.50 26.06
CA GLN A 602 -2.17 14.20 26.94
C GLN A 602 -1.00 14.90 26.20
N ASP A 603 -1.24 15.43 24.99
CA ASP A 603 -0.24 16.14 24.16
C ASP A 603 0.02 17.57 24.69
N ARG A 604 1.28 17.85 25.04
CA ARG A 604 1.70 19.14 25.58
C ARG A 604 1.60 20.28 24.57
N GLY A 605 1.85 20.01 23.30
CA GLY A 605 1.80 20.99 22.23
C GLY A 605 0.37 21.44 21.96
N GLN A 606 -0.55 20.47 21.80
CA GLN A 606 -1.98 20.70 21.60
C GLN A 606 -2.58 21.50 22.76
N ALA A 607 -2.42 21.03 24.00
CA ALA A 607 -2.98 21.69 25.18
C ALA A 607 -2.39 23.10 25.42
N LYS A 608 -1.07 23.28 25.28
CA LYS A 608 -0.45 24.62 25.44
C LYS A 608 -0.83 25.56 24.30
N GLY A 609 -0.98 25.04 23.07
CA GLY A 609 -1.39 25.83 21.90
C GLY A 609 -2.83 26.33 22.01
N LEU A 610 -3.75 25.48 22.47
CA LEU A 610 -5.12 25.89 22.80
C LEU A 610 -5.12 26.95 23.91
N GLY A 611 -4.27 26.78 24.94
CA GLY A 611 -4.14 27.75 26.02
C GLY A 611 -3.64 29.12 25.56
N PHE A 612 -2.71 29.17 24.60
CA PHE A 612 -2.28 30.42 23.98
C PHE A 612 -3.39 31.04 23.12
N HIS A 613 -4.11 30.25 22.32
CA HIS A 613 -5.23 30.76 21.52
C HIS A 613 -6.33 31.37 22.41
N LEU A 614 -6.66 30.73 23.54
CA LEU A 614 -7.61 31.26 24.52
C LEU A 614 -7.10 32.55 25.19
N GLN A 615 -5.79 32.70 25.36
CA GLN A 615 -5.18 33.93 25.85
C GLN A 615 -5.24 35.06 24.80
N ASP A 616 -5.13 34.74 23.51
CA ASP A 616 -5.37 35.72 22.44
C ASP A 616 -6.82 36.21 22.45
N VAL A 617 -7.78 35.26 22.44
CA VAL A 617 -9.23 35.56 22.53
C VAL A 617 -9.54 36.40 23.78
N ALA A 618 -8.94 36.07 24.92
CA ALA A 618 -9.15 36.82 26.17
C ALA A 618 -8.51 38.22 26.18
N ARG A 619 -7.58 38.54 25.27
CA ARG A 619 -7.03 39.89 25.07
C ARG A 619 -7.86 40.73 24.11
N GLU A 620 -8.55 40.09 23.17
CA GLU A 620 -9.52 40.74 22.27
C GLU A 620 -10.81 41.14 23.01
N LEU A 621 -11.20 40.35 24.01
CA LEU A 621 -12.31 40.69 24.92
C LEU A 621 -11.92 41.88 25.82
N ALA A 622 -12.87 42.80 26.01
CA ALA A 622 -12.65 44.04 26.74
C ALA A 622 -12.09 43.83 28.16
N TYR A 623 -11.21 44.74 28.61
CA TYR A 623 -10.44 44.66 29.86
C TYR A 623 -11.26 44.31 31.12
N ASP A 624 -12.55 44.72 31.16
CA ASP A 624 -13.46 44.52 32.29
C ASP A 624 -14.08 43.11 32.41
N CYS A 625 -13.81 42.20 31.46
CA CYS A 625 -14.29 40.81 31.54
C CYS A 625 -13.64 40.07 32.74
N LYS A 626 -14.45 39.77 33.77
CA LYS A 626 -13.98 39.13 35.00
C LYS A 626 -14.04 37.61 34.93
N ASP A 627 -13.08 36.96 35.57
CA ASP A 627 -13.06 35.51 35.71
C ASP A 627 -14.21 35.01 36.61
N LEU A 628 -15.04 34.10 36.09
CA LEU A 628 -16.21 33.55 36.76
C LEU A 628 -15.91 32.77 38.06
N HIS A 629 -14.66 32.33 38.25
CA HIS A 629 -14.20 31.55 39.41
C HIS A 629 -13.29 32.38 40.33
N LYS A 630 -12.60 33.37 39.79
CA LYS A 630 -11.69 34.30 40.48
C LYS A 630 -12.14 35.75 40.24
N THR A 631 -13.28 36.15 40.79
CA THR A 631 -13.96 37.44 40.52
C THR A 631 -13.12 38.72 40.73
N GLY A 632 -11.96 38.64 41.38
CA GLY A 632 -10.97 39.72 41.48
C GLY A 632 -9.91 39.75 40.37
N HIS A 633 -9.99 38.88 39.36
CA HIS A 633 -9.04 38.79 38.23
C HIS A 633 -9.78 39.02 36.91
N SER A 634 -9.15 39.73 35.97
CA SER A 634 -9.62 39.82 34.58
C SER A 634 -9.25 38.56 33.80
N VAL A 635 -10.10 38.12 32.86
CA VAL A 635 -9.82 36.93 32.04
C VAL A 635 -8.57 37.10 31.17
N SER A 636 -8.22 38.33 30.80
CA SER A 636 -7.03 38.67 30.02
C SER A 636 -5.71 38.48 30.78
N SER A 637 -5.76 38.47 32.12
CA SER A 637 -4.60 38.29 33.00
C SER A 637 -4.22 36.82 33.25
N LEU A 638 -5.03 35.88 32.77
CA LEU A 638 -4.82 34.45 32.96
C LEU A 638 -3.65 33.93 32.12
N GLY A 639 -2.90 32.98 32.68
CA GLY A 639 -1.89 32.25 31.92
C GLY A 639 -2.50 31.19 30.97
N PRO A 640 -1.78 30.75 29.91
CA PRO A 640 -2.27 29.75 28.95
C PRO A 640 -2.81 28.46 29.60
N TYR A 641 -2.16 27.96 30.65
CA TYR A 641 -2.64 26.77 31.36
C TYR A 641 -3.84 27.04 32.27
N GLU A 642 -4.04 28.27 32.74
CA GLU A 642 -5.21 28.62 33.55
C GLU A 642 -6.48 28.62 32.70
N HIS A 643 -6.45 29.16 31.48
CA HIS A 643 -7.56 29.00 30.53
C HIS A 643 -7.91 27.52 30.34
N ILE A 644 -6.90 26.67 30.11
CA ILE A 644 -7.07 25.22 29.96
C ILE A 644 -7.74 24.58 31.18
N HIS A 645 -7.44 25.01 32.41
CA HIS A 645 -8.10 24.49 33.62
C HIS A 645 -9.62 24.72 33.69
N ARG A 646 -10.19 25.59 32.84
CA ARG A 646 -11.61 25.99 32.83
C ARG A 646 -12.47 25.28 31.77
N LEU A 647 -11.88 24.51 30.85
CA LEU A 647 -12.62 23.75 29.82
C LEU A 647 -12.03 22.37 29.44
N TYR A 648 -10.75 22.11 29.73
CA TYR A 648 -10.04 20.97 29.15
C TYR A 648 -9.99 19.74 30.06
N ARG A 649 -10.26 18.57 29.48
CA ARG A 649 -10.22 17.27 30.14
C ARG A 649 -9.32 16.29 29.38
N VAL A 650 -8.46 15.60 30.11
CA VAL A 650 -7.56 14.59 29.54
C VAL A 650 -8.31 13.26 29.37
N CYS A 651 -8.09 12.58 28.24
CA CYS A 651 -8.64 11.26 27.99
C CYS A 651 -8.27 10.26 29.10
N THR A 652 -9.29 9.80 29.83
CA THR A 652 -9.15 8.84 30.93
C THR A 652 -8.73 7.45 30.46
N ALA A 653 -9.07 7.06 29.22
CA ALA A 653 -8.66 5.79 28.63
C ALA A 653 -7.14 5.76 28.40
N HIS A 654 -6.58 6.80 27.76
CA HIS A 654 -5.14 6.91 27.56
C HIS A 654 -4.36 7.06 28.87
N LEU A 655 -4.87 7.80 29.85
CA LEU A 655 -4.30 7.83 31.21
C LEU A 655 -4.28 6.43 31.85
N THR A 656 -5.40 5.71 31.82
CA THR A 656 -5.56 4.36 32.40
C THR A 656 -4.63 3.35 31.71
N HIS A 657 -4.53 3.40 30.39
CA HIS A 657 -3.61 2.57 29.63
C HIS A 657 -2.15 2.88 29.98
N GLY A 658 -1.78 4.17 30.09
CA GLY A 658 -0.44 4.60 30.50
C GLY A 658 -0.06 4.22 31.94
N ILE A 659 -1.02 4.17 32.87
CA ILE A 659 -0.79 3.62 34.22
C ILE A 659 -0.58 2.10 34.12
N THR A 660 -1.41 1.40 33.37
CA THR A 660 -1.35 -0.06 33.20
C THR A 660 -0.01 -0.51 32.62
N SER A 661 0.44 0.14 31.54
CA SER A 661 1.70 -0.14 30.84
C SER A 661 2.95 0.45 31.51
N SER A 662 2.80 1.25 32.58
CA SER A 662 3.95 1.78 33.32
C SER A 662 4.78 0.67 33.97
N GLY A 663 6.10 0.92 34.10
CA GLY A 663 7.06 0.01 34.72
C GLY A 663 6.90 -0.22 36.23
N VAL A 664 5.91 0.39 36.87
CA VAL A 664 5.55 0.14 38.27
C VAL A 664 5.11 -1.33 38.43
N GLN A 665 5.74 -2.06 39.34
CA GLN A 665 5.44 -3.47 39.58
C GLN A 665 4.36 -3.68 40.65
N ASP A 666 4.29 -2.81 41.65
CA ASP A 666 3.28 -2.89 42.71
C ASP A 666 1.90 -2.44 42.18
N TYR A 667 0.94 -3.35 42.27
CA TYR A 667 -0.44 -3.11 41.87
C TYR A 667 -1.13 -2.12 42.83
N THR A 668 -0.77 -2.11 44.11
CA THR A 668 -1.26 -1.15 45.11
C THR A 668 -0.93 0.29 44.71
N VAL A 669 0.28 0.51 44.19
CA VAL A 669 0.69 1.81 43.65
C VAL A 669 -0.09 2.15 42.38
N LYS A 670 -0.34 1.17 41.48
CA LYS A 670 -1.18 1.40 40.29
C LYS A 670 -2.61 1.76 40.66
N ASP A 671 -3.22 1.11 41.65
CA ASP A 671 -4.55 1.48 42.16
C ASP A 671 -4.55 2.90 42.74
N LYS A 672 -3.48 3.31 43.45
CA LYS A 672 -3.31 4.70 43.91
C LYS A 672 -3.18 5.69 42.75
N MET A 673 -2.43 5.35 41.70
CA MET A 673 -2.34 6.16 40.46
C MET A 673 -3.70 6.28 39.76
N HIS A 674 -4.50 5.21 39.73
CA HIS A 674 -5.86 5.22 39.20
C HIS A 674 -6.82 6.06 40.07
N SER A 675 -6.68 6.02 41.41
CA SER A 675 -7.56 6.75 42.32
C SER A 675 -7.52 8.27 42.12
N LEU A 676 -6.39 8.81 41.66
CA LEU A 676 -6.24 10.23 41.31
C LEU A 676 -7.06 10.67 40.07
N VAL A 677 -7.60 9.74 39.27
CA VAL A 677 -8.50 10.04 38.14
C VAL A 677 -9.96 9.98 38.64
N CYS A 678 -10.43 11.08 39.22
CA CYS A 678 -11.66 11.10 40.03
C CYS A 678 -12.45 12.42 39.92
N ILE A 679 -13.59 12.49 40.63
CA ILE A 679 -14.32 13.75 40.82
C ILE A 679 -13.73 14.52 42.01
N ARG A 680 -13.73 13.91 43.20
CA ARG A 680 -13.10 14.43 44.42
C ARG A 680 -12.15 13.38 44.99
N HIS A 681 -11.09 13.81 45.67
CA HIS A 681 -10.10 12.90 46.23
C HIS A 681 -9.80 13.21 47.71
N PRO A 682 -10.12 12.31 48.66
CA PRO A 682 -10.02 12.61 50.09
C PRO A 682 -8.59 12.96 50.52
N ASN A 683 -7.60 12.13 50.14
CA ASN A 683 -6.22 12.27 50.61
C ASN A 683 -5.25 12.45 49.42
N TRP A 684 -5.42 13.55 48.66
CA TRP A 684 -4.68 13.79 47.40
C TRP A 684 -3.15 13.84 47.60
N HIS A 685 -2.68 14.66 48.55
CA HIS A 685 -1.25 14.87 48.78
C HIS A 685 -0.56 13.59 49.30
N ASP A 686 -1.18 12.90 50.26
CA ASP A 686 -0.67 11.63 50.81
C ASP A 686 -0.57 10.55 49.72
N THR A 687 -1.53 10.54 48.79
CA THR A 687 -1.55 9.58 47.67
C THR A 687 -0.43 9.86 46.68
N ILE A 688 -0.12 11.13 46.40
CA ILE A 688 1.07 11.52 45.62
C ILE A 688 2.34 11.08 46.35
N ALA A 689 2.51 11.44 47.61
CA ALA A 689 3.70 11.10 48.41
C ALA A 689 3.91 9.57 48.51
N TYR A 690 2.82 8.80 48.62
CA TYR A 690 2.86 7.34 48.58
C TYR A 690 3.34 6.79 47.24
N ILE A 691 2.85 7.32 46.11
CA ILE A 691 3.30 6.90 44.76
C ILE A 691 4.77 7.25 44.53
N GLU A 692 5.24 8.40 45.05
CA GLU A 692 6.65 8.80 44.94
C GLU A 692 7.60 7.97 45.81
N ARG A 693 7.12 7.49 46.96
CA ARG A 693 7.89 6.65 47.88
C ARG A 693 7.92 5.18 47.43
N GLU A 694 6.76 4.57 47.21
CA GLU A 694 6.63 3.12 46.94
C GLU A 694 6.71 2.79 45.44
N GLY A 695 6.38 3.72 44.53
CA GLY A 695 6.35 3.48 43.09
C GLY A 695 7.71 3.47 42.39
N GLY A 696 8.80 3.68 43.13
CA GLY A 696 10.16 3.73 42.60
C GLY A 696 10.36 4.80 41.52
N VAL A 697 11.33 4.59 40.63
CA VAL A 697 11.64 5.53 39.53
C VAL A 697 10.44 5.72 38.60
N SER A 698 9.70 4.65 38.27
CA SER A 698 8.54 4.74 37.37
C SER A 698 7.38 5.56 37.98
N GLY A 699 7.08 5.38 39.27
CA GLY A 699 6.05 6.16 39.97
C GLY A 699 6.41 7.63 40.07
N ARG A 700 7.64 7.96 40.51
CA ARG A 700 8.14 9.33 40.57
C ARG A 700 8.12 10.03 39.21
N ASN A 701 8.59 9.35 38.15
CA ASN A 701 8.58 9.92 36.80
C ASN A 701 7.15 10.18 36.29
N TRP A 702 6.17 9.34 36.66
CA TRP A 702 4.76 9.54 36.30
C TRP A 702 4.17 10.76 37.01
N ILE A 703 4.39 10.91 38.33
CA ILE A 703 3.96 12.09 39.10
C ILE A 703 4.61 13.36 38.55
N TYR A 704 5.94 13.35 38.39
CA TYR A 704 6.70 14.46 37.81
C TYR A 704 6.15 14.86 36.43
N ASN A 705 5.82 13.89 35.57
CA ASN A 705 5.20 14.17 34.28
C ASN A 705 3.85 14.90 34.43
N LYS A 706 2.97 14.49 35.34
CA LYS A 706 1.65 15.15 35.52
C LYS A 706 1.79 16.58 36.04
N ILE A 707 2.71 16.81 36.98
CA ILE A 707 3.02 18.13 37.54
C ILE A 707 3.66 19.04 36.46
N HIS A 708 4.70 18.55 35.78
CA HIS A 708 5.45 19.32 34.77
C HIS A 708 4.60 19.74 33.57
N LEU A 709 3.54 19.00 33.25
CA LEU A 709 2.60 19.37 32.18
C LEU A 709 1.65 20.51 32.56
N LYS A 710 1.51 20.86 33.85
CA LYS A 710 0.72 22.00 34.38
C LYS A 710 -0.80 21.97 34.13
N PHE A 711 -1.31 21.17 33.19
CA PHE A 711 -2.76 20.96 32.98
C PHE A 711 -3.25 19.56 33.37
N ALA A 712 -2.36 18.57 33.46
CA ALA A 712 -2.76 17.17 33.52
C ALA A 712 -3.51 16.81 34.83
N ILE A 713 -3.13 17.43 35.96
CA ILE A 713 -3.80 17.23 37.26
C ILE A 713 -5.24 17.77 37.22
N GLN A 714 -5.42 18.97 36.69
CA GLN A 714 -6.71 19.64 36.55
C GLN A 714 -7.61 18.91 35.53
N GLY A 715 -7.02 18.44 34.42
CA GLY A 715 -7.72 17.67 33.39
C GLY A 715 -8.01 16.20 33.76
N MET A 716 -7.51 15.68 34.89
CA MET A 716 -7.81 14.31 35.36
C MET A 716 -8.65 14.27 36.65
N CYS A 717 -8.72 15.35 37.41
CA CYS A 717 -9.48 15.44 38.67
C CYS A 717 -10.35 16.71 38.71
N TRP A 718 -11.67 16.53 38.78
CA TRP A 718 -12.63 17.65 38.72
C TRP A 718 -12.39 18.70 39.81
N GLU A 719 -12.16 18.26 41.06
CA GLU A 719 -11.90 19.13 42.23
C GLU A 719 -10.65 19.99 42.09
N ARG A 720 -9.76 19.68 41.14
CA ARG A 720 -8.59 20.49 40.79
C ARG A 720 -8.83 21.39 39.57
N SER A 721 -9.88 21.14 38.80
CA SER A 721 -10.31 21.94 37.66
C SER A 721 -11.17 23.14 38.09
N PHE A 722 -11.40 24.06 37.16
CA PHE A 722 -12.45 25.08 37.28
C PHE A 722 -13.69 24.75 36.43
N ILE A 723 -13.81 23.53 35.89
CA ILE A 723 -14.97 23.13 35.09
C ILE A 723 -16.16 22.88 36.03
N PRO A 724 -17.37 23.43 35.80
CA PRO A 724 -18.55 23.10 36.62
C PRO A 724 -18.85 21.60 36.64
N LEU A 725 -19.38 21.10 37.76
CA LEU A 725 -19.57 19.65 37.95
C LEU A 725 -20.52 19.03 36.92
N SER A 726 -21.62 19.72 36.60
CA SER A 726 -22.57 19.34 35.56
C SER A 726 -21.88 19.16 34.20
N ILE A 727 -21.08 20.15 33.79
CA ILE A 727 -20.32 20.15 32.54
C ILE A 727 -19.26 19.04 32.54
N TRP A 728 -18.52 18.84 33.63
CA TRP A 728 -17.55 17.74 33.74
C TRP A 728 -18.20 16.35 33.68
N GLN A 729 -19.39 16.19 34.26
CA GLN A 729 -20.13 14.92 34.22
C GLN A 729 -20.79 14.68 32.86
N ALA A 730 -21.23 15.73 32.16
CA ALA A 730 -21.82 15.65 30.83
C ALA A 730 -20.77 15.52 29.71
N GLY A 731 -19.56 16.05 29.91
CA GLY A 731 -18.46 16.01 28.94
C GLY A 731 -17.82 14.63 28.80
N ASP A 732 -17.33 14.32 27.60
CA ASP A 732 -16.73 13.01 27.33
C ASP A 732 -15.40 12.80 28.07
N ALA A 733 -15.32 11.71 28.82
CA ALA A 733 -14.12 11.31 29.54
C ALA A 733 -13.09 10.59 28.65
N THR A 734 -13.39 10.37 27.36
CA THR A 734 -12.56 9.53 26.46
C THR A 734 -12.61 10.02 25.01
N THR A 735 -11.46 9.98 24.33
CA THR A 735 -11.30 10.26 22.89
C THR A 735 -11.79 9.14 21.96
N ASN A 736 -12.35 8.04 22.50
CA ASN A 736 -12.94 6.91 21.74
C ASN A 736 -13.78 7.32 20.50
N ALA A 737 -14.53 8.43 20.58
CA ALA A 737 -15.37 8.89 19.46
C ALA A 737 -14.55 9.31 18.23
N VAL A 738 -13.48 10.08 18.43
CA VAL A 738 -12.56 10.48 17.35
C VAL A 738 -11.62 9.33 16.96
N GLU A 739 -11.21 8.48 17.90
CA GLU A 739 -10.47 7.24 17.57
C GLU A 739 -11.27 6.32 16.62
N MET A 740 -12.59 6.19 16.83
CA MET A 740 -13.47 5.45 15.92
C MET A 740 -13.62 6.16 14.57
N SER A 741 -13.72 7.49 14.56
CA SER A 741 -13.75 8.27 13.31
C SER A 741 -12.50 8.03 12.46
N HIS A 742 -11.32 8.13 13.09
CA HIS A 742 -10.02 7.76 12.50
C HIS A 742 -10.02 6.31 11.96
N ILE A 743 -10.54 5.33 12.71
CA ILE A 743 -10.58 3.92 12.28
C ILE A 743 -11.53 3.69 11.09
N ASP A 744 -12.66 4.38 11.03
CA ASP A 744 -13.58 4.27 9.89
C ASP A 744 -12.93 4.84 8.63
N ILE A 745 -12.35 6.05 8.67
CA ILE A 745 -11.67 6.64 7.49
C ILE A 745 -10.37 5.92 7.10
N TYR A 746 -9.75 5.12 7.97
CA TYR A 746 -8.66 4.23 7.58
C TYR A 746 -9.09 3.13 6.59
N ARG A 747 -10.39 2.76 6.58
CA ARG A 747 -10.94 1.82 5.59
C ARG A 747 -11.00 2.44 4.20
N GLU A 748 -11.18 3.76 4.12
CA GLU A 748 -11.09 4.54 2.89
C GLU A 748 -9.65 4.62 2.34
N GLY A 749 -8.63 4.16 3.07
CA GLY A 749 -7.28 3.97 2.52
C GLY A 749 -6.14 4.26 3.49
N MET A 750 -5.09 3.42 3.45
CA MET A 750 -3.83 3.63 4.16
C MET A 750 -2.69 2.79 3.52
N PRO A 751 -1.46 3.32 3.43
CA PRO A 751 -1.12 4.74 3.45
C PRO A 751 -1.61 5.45 2.17
N CYS A 752 -1.65 6.77 2.24
CA CYS A 752 -2.06 7.69 1.17
C CYS A 752 -1.00 8.78 0.93
N SER A 753 -0.97 9.33 -0.28
CA SER A 753 -0.34 10.62 -0.58
C SER A 753 -1.12 11.77 0.09
N LEU A 754 -0.59 13.00 0.06
CA LEU A 754 -1.30 14.14 0.64
C LEU A 754 -2.58 14.48 -0.14
N VAL A 755 -2.49 14.52 -1.47
CA VAL A 755 -3.65 14.69 -2.36
C VAL A 755 -4.66 13.56 -2.17
N GLY A 756 -4.23 12.30 -2.12
CA GLY A 756 -5.13 11.17 -1.87
C GLY A 756 -5.79 11.20 -0.48
N GLY A 757 -5.03 11.59 0.54
CA GLY A 757 -5.52 11.72 1.92
C GLY A 757 -6.57 12.82 2.12
N ILE A 758 -6.45 13.93 1.38
CA ILE A 758 -7.44 15.02 1.33
C ILE A 758 -8.66 14.61 0.48
N SER A 759 -8.46 14.03 -0.70
CA SER A 759 -9.56 13.61 -1.59
C SER A 759 -10.47 12.56 -0.95
N ARG A 760 -9.88 11.54 -0.31
CA ARG A 760 -10.62 10.50 0.42
C ARG A 760 -11.34 11.07 1.65
N ALA A 761 -10.75 12.04 2.34
CA ALA A 761 -11.41 12.76 3.43
C ALA A 761 -12.61 13.60 2.96
N ARG A 762 -12.44 14.38 1.87
CA ARG A 762 -13.53 15.15 1.23
C ARG A 762 -14.73 14.27 0.88
N TYR A 763 -14.47 13.08 0.34
CA TYR A 763 -15.51 12.10 0.01
C TYR A 763 -16.21 11.57 1.28
N TYR A 764 -15.44 11.06 2.23
CA TYR A 764 -15.96 10.46 3.46
C TYR A 764 -16.73 11.45 4.33
N ASP A 765 -16.20 12.65 4.57
CA ASP A 765 -16.83 13.68 5.40
C ASP A 765 -18.14 14.18 4.72
N LYS A 766 -18.16 14.36 3.40
CA LYS A 766 -19.39 14.69 2.65
C LYS A 766 -20.45 13.58 2.75
N MET A 767 -20.05 12.32 2.63
CA MET A 767 -20.95 11.16 2.79
C MET A 767 -21.55 11.12 4.20
N ARG A 768 -20.73 11.37 5.24
CA ARG A 768 -21.17 11.43 6.64
C ARG A 768 -22.14 12.58 6.89
N LEU A 769 -21.82 13.79 6.43
CA LEU A 769 -22.69 14.97 6.55
C LEU A 769 -24.02 14.76 5.82
N GLN A 770 -24.00 14.20 4.61
CA GLN A 770 -25.24 13.88 3.88
C GLN A 770 -26.09 12.85 4.63
N THR A 771 -25.47 11.84 5.24
CA THR A 771 -26.18 10.84 6.05
C THR A 771 -26.86 11.48 7.26
N HIS A 772 -26.21 12.43 7.93
CA HIS A 772 -26.76 13.19 9.05
C HIS A 772 -27.91 14.11 8.61
N ARG A 773 -27.74 14.87 7.52
CA ARG A 773 -28.79 15.70 6.90
C ARG A 773 -30.03 14.89 6.48
N VAL A 774 -29.84 13.67 5.96
CA VAL A 774 -30.97 12.77 5.65
C VAL A 774 -31.68 12.33 6.94
N ALA A 775 -30.96 11.98 8.00
CA ALA A 775 -31.56 11.62 9.28
C ALA A 775 -32.36 12.79 9.89
N GLN A 776 -31.82 14.01 9.86
CA GLN A 776 -32.54 15.23 10.26
C GLN A 776 -33.81 15.46 9.46
N LYS A 777 -33.73 15.41 8.11
CA LYS A 777 -34.83 15.77 7.21
C LYS A 777 -35.93 14.72 7.10
N THR A 778 -35.60 13.44 7.30
CA THR A 778 -36.50 12.31 6.98
C THR A 778 -36.71 11.33 8.14
N GLY A 779 -35.98 11.47 9.25
CA GLY A 779 -35.95 10.48 10.34
C GLY A 779 -35.20 9.18 10.01
N VAL A 780 -34.74 8.99 8.76
CA VAL A 780 -34.04 7.76 8.33
C VAL A 780 -32.62 7.73 8.89
N LYS A 781 -32.43 6.89 9.92
CA LYS A 781 -31.17 6.78 10.67
C LYS A 781 -30.12 5.95 9.92
N ALA A 782 -28.85 6.31 10.09
CA ALA A 782 -27.69 5.64 9.50
C ALA A 782 -27.54 4.13 9.86
N ALA A 783 -28.27 3.63 10.87
CA ALA A 783 -28.23 2.24 11.28
C ALA A 783 -29.58 1.80 11.89
N TYR A 784 -29.99 0.57 11.57
CA TYR A 784 -31.23 -0.05 12.09
C TYR A 784 -31.33 -0.13 13.62
N ARG A 785 -30.19 -0.23 14.31
CA ARG A 785 -30.17 -0.33 15.79
C ARG A 785 -29.98 1.07 16.38
N PRO A 786 -30.91 1.59 17.18
CA PRO A 786 -30.81 2.94 17.72
C PRO A 786 -29.62 3.04 18.69
N THR A 787 -28.80 4.07 18.51
CA THR A 787 -27.59 4.33 19.32
C THR A 787 -27.92 5.24 20.50
N THR A 788 -28.92 4.86 21.31
CA THR A 788 -29.32 5.65 22.49
C THR A 788 -28.29 5.53 23.61
N THR A 789 -28.28 6.49 24.53
CA THR A 789 -27.47 6.46 25.75
C THR A 789 -27.66 5.16 26.54
N VAL A 790 -28.90 4.68 26.68
CA VAL A 790 -29.23 3.42 27.36
C VAL A 790 -28.57 2.22 26.67
N VAL A 791 -28.71 2.11 25.34
CA VAL A 791 -28.09 1.02 24.57
C VAL A 791 -26.56 1.07 24.66
N SER A 792 -25.97 2.26 24.62
CA SER A 792 -24.53 2.47 24.78
C SER A 792 -24.02 2.10 26.17
N VAL A 793 -24.74 2.46 27.24
CA VAL A 793 -24.43 2.06 28.63
C VAL A 793 -24.54 0.55 28.80
N VAL A 794 -25.61 -0.10 28.32
CA VAL A 794 -25.76 -1.56 28.38
C VAL A 794 -24.65 -2.28 27.60
N ARG A 795 -24.27 -1.78 26.42
CA ARG A 795 -23.12 -2.31 25.64
C ARG A 795 -21.78 -2.09 26.34
N LYS A 796 -21.60 -0.98 27.07
CA LYS A 796 -20.40 -0.71 27.88
C LYS A 796 -20.34 -1.70 29.06
N TYR A 797 -21.42 -1.81 29.84
CA TYR A 797 -21.52 -2.73 30.97
C TYR A 797 -21.27 -4.19 30.57
N LYS A 798 -21.94 -4.68 29.52
CA LYS A 798 -21.71 -6.05 29.00
C LYS A 798 -20.24 -6.28 28.60
N ARG A 799 -19.60 -5.31 27.94
CA ARG A 799 -18.17 -5.39 27.59
C ARG A 799 -17.27 -5.43 28.83
N THR A 800 -17.54 -4.60 29.84
CA THR A 800 -16.81 -4.62 31.13
C THR A 800 -16.95 -5.96 31.85
N VAL A 801 -18.17 -6.51 31.94
CA VAL A 801 -18.41 -7.84 32.55
C VAL A 801 -17.66 -8.95 31.82
N ILE A 802 -17.68 -8.97 30.48
CA ILE A 802 -16.92 -9.94 29.68
C ILE A 802 -15.41 -9.78 29.91
N GLN A 803 -14.89 -8.55 29.88
CA GLN A 803 -13.46 -8.28 30.13
C GLN A 803 -13.01 -8.70 31.53
N HIS A 804 -13.82 -8.43 32.57
CA HIS A 804 -13.54 -8.85 33.94
C HIS A 804 -13.55 -10.38 34.05
N THR A 805 -14.56 -11.03 33.47
CA THR A 805 -14.68 -12.51 33.45
C THR A 805 -13.46 -13.14 32.75
N CYS A 806 -13.03 -12.62 31.61
CA CYS A 806 -11.84 -13.09 30.92
C CYS A 806 -10.56 -12.89 31.77
N LYS A 807 -10.38 -11.73 32.42
CA LYS A 807 -9.24 -11.48 33.33
C LYS A 807 -9.21 -12.49 34.49
N PHE A 808 -10.34 -12.69 35.17
CA PHE A 808 -10.45 -13.66 36.26
C PHE A 808 -10.15 -15.09 35.78
N ASN A 809 -10.71 -15.52 34.65
CA ASN A 809 -10.45 -16.84 34.07
C ASN A 809 -8.97 -17.04 33.68
N MET A 810 -8.28 -15.99 33.22
CA MET A 810 -6.83 -16.06 32.93
C MET A 810 -6.00 -16.14 34.22
N ALA A 811 -6.36 -15.39 35.26
CA ALA A 811 -5.70 -15.48 36.56
C ALA A 811 -5.87 -16.88 37.18
N ASP A 812 -7.09 -17.42 37.17
CA ASP A 812 -7.38 -18.78 37.64
C ASP A 812 -6.59 -19.85 36.87
N ARG A 813 -6.42 -19.68 35.55
CA ARG A 813 -5.59 -20.56 34.72
C ARG A 813 -4.11 -20.52 35.15
N HIS A 814 -3.54 -19.33 35.32
CA HIS A 814 -2.15 -19.20 35.80
C HIS A 814 -1.96 -19.80 37.21
N ILE A 815 -2.95 -19.68 38.10
CA ILE A 815 -2.92 -20.33 39.42
C ILE A 815 -2.88 -21.84 39.26
N ASN A 816 -3.75 -22.43 38.43
CA ASN A 816 -3.73 -23.87 38.14
C ASN A 816 -2.41 -24.35 37.53
N GLU A 817 -1.85 -23.61 36.58
CA GLU A 817 -0.54 -23.90 35.97
C GLU A 817 0.60 -23.86 37.00
N GLN A 818 0.60 -22.88 37.92
CA GLN A 818 1.60 -22.83 38.99
C GLN A 818 1.39 -23.91 40.06
N ASN A 819 0.16 -24.23 40.44
CA ASN A 819 -0.15 -25.35 41.34
C ASN A 819 0.40 -26.67 40.77
N GLU A 820 0.17 -26.92 39.48
CA GLU A 820 0.68 -28.12 38.81
C GLU A 820 2.21 -28.15 38.69
N GLN A 821 2.85 -26.99 38.44
CA GLN A 821 4.31 -26.87 38.44
C GLN A 821 4.90 -27.08 39.85
N LEU A 822 4.25 -26.55 40.89
CA LEU A 822 4.67 -26.71 42.29
C LEU A 822 4.51 -28.18 42.73
N ARG A 823 3.38 -28.82 42.42
CA ARG A 823 3.13 -30.25 42.64
C ARG A 823 4.18 -31.13 41.98
N LYS A 824 4.45 -30.94 40.69
CA LYS A 824 5.51 -31.66 39.96
C LYS A 824 6.92 -31.38 40.49
N SER A 825 7.16 -30.22 41.09
CA SER A 825 8.44 -29.93 41.75
C SER A 825 8.56 -30.64 43.10
N TRP A 826 7.48 -30.66 43.88
CA TRP A 826 7.36 -31.38 45.14
C TRP A 826 7.53 -32.88 44.98
N GLU A 827 6.84 -33.49 44.01
CA GLU A 827 6.96 -34.93 43.70
C GLU A 827 8.40 -35.31 43.32
N ARG A 828 9.12 -34.47 42.57
CA ARG A 828 10.52 -34.71 42.22
C ARG A 828 11.45 -34.60 43.45
N TYR A 829 11.18 -33.65 44.34
CA TYR A 829 11.89 -33.50 45.61
C TYR A 829 11.63 -34.68 46.56
N GLN A 830 10.38 -35.10 46.74
CA GLN A 830 10.02 -36.28 47.54
C GLN A 830 10.67 -37.56 46.99
N ASN A 831 10.72 -37.73 45.66
CA ASN A 831 11.43 -38.84 45.04
C ASN A 831 12.96 -38.83 45.29
N THR A 832 13.60 -37.67 45.46
CA THR A 832 15.02 -37.63 45.87
C THR A 832 15.21 -37.83 47.37
N VAL A 833 14.27 -37.40 48.22
CA VAL A 833 14.23 -37.75 49.66
C VAL A 833 14.23 -39.27 49.84
N CYS A 834 13.31 -39.99 49.20
CA CYS A 834 13.24 -41.45 49.30
C CYS A 834 14.50 -42.17 48.79
N LYS A 835 15.10 -41.67 47.69
CA LYS A 835 16.34 -42.23 47.14
C LYS A 835 17.55 -42.00 48.05
N LEU A 836 17.65 -40.82 48.67
CA LEU A 836 18.70 -40.50 49.61
C LEU A 836 18.56 -41.32 50.90
N ALA A 837 17.35 -41.51 51.42
CA ALA A 837 17.09 -42.37 52.57
C ALA A 837 17.49 -43.84 52.31
N ALA A 838 17.30 -44.35 51.08
CA ALA A 838 17.72 -45.69 50.68
C ALA A 838 19.23 -45.84 50.47
N LYS A 839 19.97 -44.75 50.19
CA LYS A 839 21.43 -44.74 49.98
C LYS A 839 22.06 -43.46 50.56
N PRO A 840 22.23 -43.35 51.89
CA PRO A 840 22.63 -42.10 52.54
C PRO A 840 24.02 -41.58 52.16
N SER A 841 24.93 -42.49 51.80
CA SER A 841 26.34 -42.19 51.51
C SER A 841 26.65 -41.95 50.02
N ASP A 842 25.65 -41.98 49.13
CA ASP A 842 25.85 -41.76 47.69
C ASP A 842 25.91 -40.25 47.38
N LEU A 843 27.11 -39.75 47.10
CA LEU A 843 27.37 -38.35 46.72
C LEU A 843 26.45 -37.85 45.60
N LYS A 844 26.11 -38.69 44.61
CA LYS A 844 25.20 -38.30 43.52
C LYS A 844 23.75 -38.17 43.98
N ALA A 845 23.34 -38.94 44.99
CA ALA A 845 22.02 -38.80 45.61
C ALA A 845 21.92 -37.51 46.43
N ILE A 846 22.99 -37.15 47.15
CA ILE A 846 23.09 -35.90 47.94
C ILE A 846 22.99 -34.68 47.02
N GLU A 847 23.84 -34.58 45.98
CA GLU A 847 23.80 -33.45 45.03
C GLU A 847 22.44 -33.32 44.32
N SER A 848 21.82 -34.45 43.96
CA SER A 848 20.50 -34.48 43.33
C SER A 848 19.41 -33.98 44.28
N HIS A 849 19.47 -34.35 45.56
CA HIS A 849 18.56 -33.87 46.59
C HIS A 849 18.66 -32.35 46.77
N GLU A 850 19.87 -31.82 46.99
CA GLU A 850 20.12 -30.38 47.20
C GLU A 850 19.60 -29.55 46.01
N LYS A 851 19.87 -30.02 44.78
CA LYS A 851 19.41 -29.35 43.55
C LYS A 851 17.89 -29.34 43.39
N GLN A 852 17.20 -30.44 43.72
CA GLN A 852 15.72 -30.46 43.66
C GLN A 852 15.07 -29.68 44.81
N LYS A 853 15.71 -29.62 45.99
CA LYS A 853 15.29 -28.78 47.11
C LYS A 853 15.28 -27.31 46.72
N GLN A 854 16.40 -26.80 46.20
CA GLN A 854 16.51 -25.42 45.70
C GLN A 854 15.51 -25.12 44.58
N ALA A 855 15.26 -26.09 43.68
CA ALA A 855 14.25 -25.94 42.62
C ALA A 855 12.82 -25.84 43.17
N TYR A 856 12.47 -26.63 44.20
CA TYR A 856 11.20 -26.57 44.89
C TYR A 856 11.03 -25.25 45.67
N GLU A 857 12.03 -24.84 46.46
CA GLU A 857 12.03 -23.57 47.20
C GLU A 857 11.84 -22.37 46.26
N LYS A 858 12.54 -22.35 45.12
CA LYS A 858 12.37 -21.31 44.08
C LYS A 858 10.95 -21.30 43.49
N GLN A 859 10.32 -22.47 43.32
CA GLN A 859 8.95 -22.58 42.81
C GLN A 859 7.89 -22.21 43.88
N LYS A 860 8.16 -22.51 45.16
CA LYS A 860 7.36 -22.07 46.31
C LYS A 860 7.41 -20.56 46.46
N GLN A 861 8.59 -19.94 46.33
CA GLN A 861 8.74 -18.49 46.38
C GLN A 861 7.96 -17.79 45.27
N LYS A 862 8.07 -18.24 44.01
CA LYS A 862 7.22 -17.74 42.91
C LYS A 862 5.73 -17.83 43.19
N SER A 863 5.30 -18.89 43.88
CA SER A 863 3.89 -19.09 44.23
C SER A 863 3.45 -18.08 45.29
N LEU A 864 4.27 -17.81 46.32
CA LEU A 864 4.02 -16.75 47.30
C LEU A 864 4.02 -15.34 46.67
N ASP A 865 4.93 -15.07 45.74
CA ASP A 865 4.97 -13.81 44.99
C ASP A 865 3.75 -13.66 44.07
N MET A 866 3.29 -14.76 43.46
CA MET A 866 2.06 -14.81 42.69
C MET A 866 0.81 -14.60 43.57
N GLU A 867 0.79 -15.13 44.79
CA GLU A 867 -0.31 -14.93 45.74
C GLU A 867 -0.47 -13.44 46.09
N LYS A 868 0.66 -12.77 46.41
CA LYS A 868 0.70 -11.32 46.65
C LYS A 868 0.19 -10.54 45.43
N ARG A 869 0.62 -10.94 44.22
CA ARG A 869 0.25 -10.27 42.96
C ARG A 869 -1.20 -10.47 42.54
N LEU A 870 -1.78 -11.65 42.78
CA LEU A 870 -3.13 -12.01 42.32
C LEU A 870 -4.23 -11.77 43.38
N ARG A 871 -3.88 -11.24 44.56
CA ARG A 871 -4.84 -10.89 45.61
C ARG A 871 -5.88 -9.89 45.08
N GLY A 872 -7.13 -10.32 44.96
CA GLY A 872 -8.23 -9.54 44.37
C GLY A 872 -8.34 -9.59 42.84
N GLN A 873 -7.49 -10.36 42.15
CA GLN A 873 -7.45 -10.45 40.67
C GLN A 873 -7.84 -11.83 40.11
N SER A 874 -8.09 -12.83 40.95
CA SER A 874 -8.66 -14.13 40.56
C SER A 874 -10.17 -14.17 40.82
N SER A 875 -10.88 -15.19 40.32
CA SER A 875 -12.32 -15.34 40.62
C SER A 875 -12.59 -15.80 42.07
N GLY A 876 -11.53 -16.14 42.82
CA GLY A 876 -11.61 -16.81 44.13
C GLY A 876 -11.96 -18.31 44.06
N ARG A 877 -12.36 -18.84 42.90
CA ARG A 877 -12.69 -20.27 42.72
C ARG A 877 -11.49 -21.19 42.79
N VAL A 878 -10.33 -20.69 42.35
CA VAL A 878 -9.05 -21.41 42.37
C VAL A 878 -8.11 -20.69 43.33
N LYS A 879 -7.48 -21.45 44.24
CA LYS A 879 -6.51 -20.96 45.21
C LYS A 879 -5.15 -21.61 44.95
N LEU A 880 -4.07 -20.94 45.37
CA LEU A 880 -2.75 -21.57 45.39
C LEU A 880 -2.72 -22.68 46.45
N VAL A 881 -2.25 -23.86 46.06
CA VAL A 881 -2.17 -25.05 46.90
C VAL A 881 -0.72 -25.32 47.21
N PHE A 882 -0.33 -25.09 48.46
CA PHE A 882 0.99 -25.49 48.95
C PHE A 882 0.90 -26.94 49.47
N PRO A 883 1.75 -27.86 49.00
CA PRO A 883 1.89 -29.17 49.61
C PRO A 883 2.27 -29.03 51.09
N ALA A 884 1.65 -29.84 51.94
CA ALA A 884 1.97 -29.97 53.36
C ALA A 884 3.28 -30.75 53.56
#